data_AF-A0A949SQU8-F1
#
_entry.id   AF-A0A949SQU8-F1
#
_cell.length_a   1.000
_cell.length_b   1.000
_cell.length_c   1.000
_cell.angle_alpha   90.00
_cell.angle_beta   90.00
_cell.angle_gamma   90.00
#
_symmetry.space_group_name_H-M   'P 1'
#
loop_
_entity.id
_entity.type
_entity.pdbx_description
1 polymer ?
#
loop_
_entity_poly.entity_id
_entity_poly.type
_entity_poly.pdbx_seq_one_letter_code
_entity_poly.pdbx_strand_id
1 'polypeptide(L)'
;MIHLVPVCLLSLILVAKLEALEPLPLAWGPHRDLVAKPAEGGGVEITLGEGNPHFWTGVVPKGFQPDRHQVFEMDCFAPAGVESAILRARVAGGEMAVVSTEPIRLSEAWQPWAVDLSQMKEPPAAGHPEMRFHVALNGRAGTVIRLRNFRVREMNAEELRLKSGREKLVRQRNGEAEQILSYVQSSWPVSGMKVSVGAHDIRVSGKAPPGKLRIHGLPPEKVAALMPPPRGAGITVEADAEGRFEAGLPRIEPETQRDRALWRWRIADEKGGKWLSAAFWPTETSAELGGSLPRMESAHPKGLGGVPPLHRADHEIFQLGIGHVTLNMVLNALLRDSPAPGHAPWTCEGREYFYNEALVHSTDATLRLLQARKIIVSCILLVGNHRHADGTPHSLLTHPEAGVRGIFSMPNLTTEAAVRLYGAAVRLLAERYDGSPRSPGRISNWILHNEVDQAGTWTNMGDQPLARYLESYQRSARIVHHAARLFDRQSRVFMSLTHHWTKQSHGEGTYVVRDMLELFAKMARAEGDFEWGVAYHPYPRDLRNPDTWKDAELTGGFDTPYITPKNLEVLPAYLKQEHLRFQGRVRGLLLSEQGFNSPTLSEADQRRQAAGLVYVFRKLKTLPEVEAYHLHRYQDMPAGEGGLRLGLIDENGVHKLAWDVYREIGAGSAREREFEAMAEKVWSEP
;
A
#
# COMPACT_ATOMS: atom_id res chain seq x y z
N MET A 1 75.55 -26.90 10.24
CA MET A 1 76.00 -25.58 10.75
C MET A 1 75.55 -24.56 9.72
N ILE A 2 74.59 -23.66 9.91
CA ILE A 2 74.13 -22.91 11.09
C ILE A 2 72.62 -22.63 10.95
N HIS A 3 71.95 -22.49 12.09
CA HIS A 3 70.53 -22.33 12.33
C HIS A 3 69.85 -21.13 11.66
N LEU A 4 68.62 -21.34 11.15
CA LEU A 4 67.61 -20.29 10.96
C LEU A 4 66.58 -20.38 12.09
N VAL A 5 66.42 -19.30 12.84
CA VAL A 5 65.39 -19.08 13.87
C VAL A 5 64.22 -18.31 13.24
N PRO A 6 62.95 -18.65 13.53
CA PRO A 6 61.80 -17.91 13.00
C PRO A 6 61.47 -16.69 13.89
N VAL A 7 61.24 -15.54 13.26
CA VAL A 7 60.71 -14.36 13.95
C VAL A 7 59.18 -14.36 13.81
N CYS A 8 58.50 -14.69 14.92
CA CYS A 8 57.08 -14.42 15.10
C CYS A 8 56.87 -12.91 15.34
N LEU A 9 56.21 -12.21 14.41
CA LEU A 9 55.61 -10.91 14.71
C LEU A 9 54.23 -11.12 15.35
N LEU A 10 54.16 -10.96 16.68
CA LEU A 10 52.89 -10.73 17.39
C LEU A 10 52.38 -9.35 16.98
N SER A 11 51.24 -9.31 16.29
CA SER A 11 50.46 -8.08 16.13
C SER A 11 49.70 -7.84 17.44
N LEU A 12 50.16 -6.89 18.25
CA LEU A 12 49.38 -6.39 19.39
C LEU A 12 48.12 -5.69 18.87
N ILE A 13 46.97 -6.37 18.97
CA ILE A 13 45.66 -5.70 18.91
C ILE A 13 45.49 -5.00 20.25
N LEU A 14 45.73 -3.68 20.27
CA LEU A 14 45.37 -2.82 21.40
C LEU A 14 43.83 -2.70 21.41
N VAL A 15 43.15 -3.58 22.14
CA VAL A 15 41.74 -3.39 22.48
C VAL A 15 41.69 -2.26 23.51
N ALA A 16 41.49 -1.02 23.06
CA ALA A 16 41.09 0.06 23.95
C ALA A 16 39.75 -0.35 24.57
N LYS A 17 39.74 -0.65 25.87
CA LYS A 17 38.49 -0.71 26.64
C LYS A 17 37.90 0.70 26.61
N LEU A 18 36.86 0.91 25.80
CA LEU A 18 36.00 2.08 26.00
C LEU A 18 35.38 1.93 27.39
N GLU A 19 35.72 2.84 28.30
CA GLU A 19 35.03 2.93 29.59
C GLU A 19 33.56 3.25 29.35
N ALA A 20 32.67 2.48 30.00
CA ALA A 20 31.23 2.70 29.95
C ALA A 20 30.92 4.12 30.45
N LEU A 21 30.04 4.83 29.73
CA LEU A 21 29.66 6.18 30.12
C LEU A 21 28.63 6.08 31.25
N GLU A 22 28.90 6.76 32.36
CA GLU A 22 27.94 6.86 33.45
C GLU A 22 26.61 7.47 32.96
N PRO A 23 25.45 6.95 33.37
CA PRO A 23 24.16 7.52 33.03
C PRO A 23 24.09 9.00 33.43
N LEU A 24 23.66 9.85 32.50
CA LEU A 24 23.53 11.27 32.74
C LEU A 24 22.13 11.57 33.33
N PRO A 25 22.04 12.00 34.60
CA PRO A 25 20.76 12.28 35.23
C PRO A 25 20.11 13.52 34.62
N LEU A 26 18.78 13.49 34.54
CA LEU A 26 17.94 14.60 34.09
C LEU A 26 17.10 15.09 35.27
N ALA A 27 16.99 16.40 35.41
CA ALA A 27 16.11 16.99 36.42
C ALA A 27 14.64 16.96 35.95
N TRP A 28 13.71 17.05 36.89
CA TRP A 28 12.32 17.40 36.59
C TRP A 28 12.22 18.84 36.09
N GLY A 29 11.28 19.12 35.19
CA GLY A 29 11.10 20.44 34.58
C GLY A 29 9.66 20.95 34.64
N PRO A 30 9.34 21.95 33.81
CA PRO A 30 7.99 22.49 33.69
C PRO A 30 6.97 21.40 33.31
N HIS A 31 5.70 21.64 33.62
CA HIS A 31 4.58 20.76 33.26
C HIS A 31 3.31 21.57 33.06
N ARG A 32 2.33 20.97 32.37
CA ARG A 32 1.03 21.57 32.09
C ARG A 32 -0.05 20.49 32.04
N ASP A 33 -1.27 20.88 32.38
CA ASP A 33 -2.48 20.04 32.43
C ASP A 33 -2.29 18.78 33.31
N LEU A 34 -1.40 18.84 34.30
CA LEU A 34 -1.19 17.83 35.34
C LEU A 34 -0.77 18.51 36.65
N VAL A 35 -0.97 17.81 37.77
CA VAL A 35 -0.48 18.25 39.09
C VAL A 35 0.71 17.39 39.48
N ALA A 36 1.82 18.00 39.88
CA ALA A 36 3.04 17.32 40.31
C ALA A 36 3.40 17.65 41.76
N LYS A 37 3.75 16.64 42.56
CA LYS A 37 4.24 16.79 43.93
C LYS A 37 5.37 15.78 44.22
N PRO A 38 6.23 16.01 45.22
CA PRO A 38 7.24 15.04 45.62
C PRO A 38 6.60 13.69 46.01
N ALA A 39 7.16 12.58 45.53
CA ALA A 39 6.71 11.23 45.90
C ALA A 39 7.44 10.71 47.15
N GLU A 40 6.74 9.94 47.98
CA GLU A 40 7.36 9.17 49.07
C GLU A 40 8.36 8.16 48.51
N GLY A 41 9.60 8.16 49.03
CA GLY A 41 10.69 7.32 48.50
C GLY A 41 11.46 7.92 47.32
N GLY A 42 11.24 9.21 47.00
CA GLY A 42 11.97 9.96 45.99
C GLY A 42 11.31 9.95 44.61
N GLY A 43 11.48 11.04 43.87
CA GLY A 43 10.83 11.27 42.56
C GLY A 43 9.62 12.20 42.65
N VAL A 44 8.73 12.09 41.67
CA VAL A 44 7.54 12.94 41.51
C VAL A 44 6.30 12.07 41.35
N GLU A 45 5.25 12.36 42.11
CA GLU A 45 3.91 11.84 41.90
C GLU A 45 3.15 12.86 41.05
N ILE A 46 2.62 12.40 39.91
CA ILE A 46 1.79 13.23 39.05
C ILE A 46 0.37 12.69 38.96
N THR A 47 -0.59 13.61 38.92
CA THR A 47 -2.00 13.34 38.67
C THR A 47 -2.39 14.01 37.36
N LEU A 48 -2.89 13.23 36.40
CA LEU A 48 -3.29 13.74 35.09
C LEU A 48 -4.52 14.66 35.22
N GLY A 49 -4.46 15.84 34.64
CA GLY A 49 -5.60 16.76 34.54
C GLY A 49 -6.44 16.51 33.28
N GLU A 50 -7.49 17.32 33.12
CA GLU A 50 -8.22 17.41 31.85
C GLU A 50 -7.37 18.18 30.81
N GLY A 51 -7.45 17.80 29.52
CA GLY A 51 -6.68 18.42 28.45
C GLY A 51 -5.55 17.53 27.94
N ASN A 52 -4.35 18.09 27.76
CA ASN A 52 -3.18 17.38 27.24
C ASN A 52 -2.09 17.29 28.32
N PRO A 53 -2.16 16.40 29.32
CA PRO A 53 -1.17 16.33 30.39
C PRO A 53 0.23 16.06 29.85
N HIS A 54 1.20 16.93 30.17
CA HIS A 54 2.58 16.76 29.72
C HIS A 54 3.61 17.44 30.62
N PHE A 55 4.86 17.01 30.52
CA PHE A 55 5.99 17.62 31.22
C PHE A 55 7.25 17.65 30.37
N TRP A 56 8.19 18.48 30.78
CA TRP A 56 9.55 18.51 30.27
C TRP A 56 10.53 18.09 31.34
N THR A 57 11.66 17.56 30.92
CA THR A 57 12.84 17.51 31.78
C THR A 57 13.36 18.92 32.03
N GLY A 58 14.24 19.06 33.01
CA GLY A 58 15.21 20.16 33.09
C GLY A 58 16.01 20.28 31.79
N VAL A 59 16.74 21.39 31.65
CA VAL A 59 17.68 21.54 30.53
C VAL A 59 18.69 20.40 30.60
N VAL A 60 18.87 19.71 29.47
CA VAL A 60 19.78 18.57 29.36
C VAL A 60 21.21 19.04 29.63
N PRO A 61 21.97 18.36 30.52
CA PRO A 61 23.31 18.82 30.88
C PRO A 61 24.29 18.84 29.70
N LYS A 62 25.31 19.70 29.76
CA LYS A 62 26.36 19.84 28.72
C LYS A 62 27.14 18.54 28.44
N GLY A 63 27.15 17.59 29.39
CA GLY A 63 27.80 16.28 29.22
C GLY A 63 27.03 15.30 28.33
N PHE A 64 25.85 15.67 27.82
CA PHE A 64 25.06 14.83 26.93
C PHE A 64 25.74 14.63 25.57
N GLN A 65 25.93 13.35 25.24
CA GLN A 65 26.57 12.85 24.02
C GLN A 65 25.57 11.95 23.29
N PRO A 66 24.83 12.42 22.27
CA PRO A 66 23.75 11.67 21.62
C PRO A 66 24.19 10.37 20.93
N ASP A 67 25.45 10.29 20.53
CA ASP A 67 26.08 9.11 19.93
C ASP A 67 26.31 7.98 20.94
N ARG A 68 26.47 8.31 22.23
CA ARG A 68 26.65 7.35 23.33
C ARG A 68 25.40 7.17 24.17
N HIS A 69 24.78 8.27 24.60
CA HIS A 69 23.56 8.31 25.40
C HIS A 69 22.33 8.08 24.51
N GLN A 70 22.18 6.87 24.02
CA GLN A 70 21.17 6.50 23.02
C GLN A 70 19.85 6.04 23.63
N VAL A 71 19.70 6.04 24.96
CA VAL A 71 18.46 5.66 25.63
C VAL A 71 18.03 6.76 26.58
N PHE A 72 16.81 7.26 26.41
CA PHE A 72 16.11 8.00 27.44
C PHE A 72 15.41 7.02 28.36
N GLU A 73 15.56 7.15 29.67
CA GLU A 73 14.93 6.26 30.64
C GLU A 73 14.37 7.03 31.82
N MET A 74 13.21 6.57 32.31
CA MET A 74 12.69 6.90 33.63
C MET A 74 12.08 5.65 34.25
N ASP A 75 12.02 5.58 35.57
CA ASP A 75 11.26 4.54 36.27
C ASP A 75 9.83 5.01 36.52
N CYS A 76 8.85 4.15 36.21
CA CYS A 76 7.43 4.39 36.36
C CYS A 76 6.79 3.42 37.35
N PHE A 77 5.92 3.93 38.22
CA PHE A 77 4.97 3.16 39.02
C PHE A 77 3.58 3.66 38.65
N ALA A 78 2.79 2.81 37.96
CA ALA A 78 1.55 3.22 37.31
C ALA A 78 0.45 2.16 37.52
N PRO A 79 -0.27 2.18 38.66
CA PRO A 79 -1.28 1.17 38.99
C PRO A 79 -2.46 1.11 38.02
N ALA A 80 -2.73 2.18 37.27
CA ALA A 80 -3.77 2.22 36.25
C ALA A 80 -3.21 2.21 34.81
N GLY A 81 -1.87 2.26 34.65
CA GLY A 81 -1.22 2.50 33.36
C GLY A 81 -1.53 3.88 32.76
N VAL A 82 -0.93 4.14 31.59
CA VAL A 82 -1.23 5.30 30.73
C VAL A 82 -1.36 4.78 29.30
N GLU A 83 -2.44 5.16 28.63
CA GLU A 83 -2.79 4.64 27.30
C GLU A 83 -1.70 4.94 26.26
N SER A 84 -1.07 6.11 26.34
CA SER A 84 0.08 6.47 25.51
C SER A 84 0.96 7.53 26.19
N ALA A 85 2.27 7.39 26.05
CA ALA A 85 3.27 8.38 26.36
C ALA A 85 4.11 8.69 25.10
N ILE A 86 4.15 9.96 24.72
CA ILE A 86 4.84 10.45 23.52
C ILE A 86 6.12 11.17 23.95
N LEU A 87 7.28 10.57 23.71
CA LEU A 87 8.58 11.22 23.89
C LEU A 87 8.87 12.12 22.69
N ARG A 88 9.25 13.37 22.95
CA ARG A 88 9.81 14.29 21.96
C ARG A 88 11.15 14.83 22.45
N ALA A 89 12.05 15.07 21.50
CA ALA A 89 13.36 15.66 21.76
C ALA A 89 13.59 16.84 20.83
N ARG A 90 14.26 17.88 21.34
CA ARG A 90 14.66 19.01 20.50
C ARG A 90 15.81 18.59 19.58
N VAL A 91 15.69 18.89 18.30
CA VAL A 91 16.75 18.66 17.29
C VAL A 91 17.49 19.95 16.97
N ALA A 92 18.57 19.87 16.17
CA ALA A 92 19.48 21.00 15.94
C ALA A 92 18.78 22.25 15.38
N GLY A 93 17.73 22.06 14.56
CA GLY A 93 16.90 23.16 14.03
C GLY A 93 16.00 23.84 15.06
N GLY A 94 16.01 23.42 16.32
CA GLY A 94 15.18 23.97 17.39
C GLY A 94 13.76 23.37 17.47
N GLU A 95 13.33 22.64 16.46
CA GLU A 95 12.05 21.91 16.40
C GLU A 95 12.01 20.76 17.44
N MET A 96 10.80 20.38 17.87
CA MET A 96 10.59 19.18 18.69
C MET A 96 10.21 17.99 17.80
N ALA A 97 11.11 17.03 17.66
CA ALA A 97 10.85 15.80 16.92
C ALA A 97 10.25 14.73 17.84
N VAL A 98 9.24 14.00 17.35
CA VAL A 98 8.73 12.80 18.03
C VAL A 98 9.79 11.70 17.96
N VAL A 99 10.08 11.10 19.11
CA VAL A 99 11.03 9.99 19.24
C VAL A 99 10.29 8.67 19.26
N SER A 100 9.30 8.53 20.14
CA SER A 100 8.49 7.33 20.28
C SER A 100 7.10 7.67 20.82
N THR A 101 6.15 6.77 20.59
CA THR A 101 4.82 6.77 21.16
C THR A 101 4.54 5.38 21.71
N GLU A 102 4.64 5.21 23.03
CA GLU A 102 4.53 3.92 23.70
C GLU A 102 3.63 4.03 24.94
N PRO A 103 2.81 3.02 25.28
CA PRO A 103 2.04 3.03 26.52
C PRO A 103 2.95 2.91 27.75
N ILE A 104 2.54 3.48 28.88
CA ILE A 104 3.12 3.14 30.18
C ILE A 104 2.27 2.02 30.76
N ARG A 105 2.86 0.82 30.86
CA ARG A 105 2.13 -0.37 31.28
C ARG A 105 1.64 -0.24 32.71
N LEU A 106 0.48 -0.86 32.96
CA LEU A 106 -0.03 -1.05 34.31
C LEU A 106 0.99 -1.83 35.13
N SER A 107 1.39 -1.27 36.27
CA SER A 107 2.34 -1.90 37.18
C SER A 107 2.21 -1.32 38.59
N GLU A 108 2.07 -2.22 39.57
CA GLU A 108 2.19 -1.93 41.01
C GLU A 108 3.63 -2.10 41.52
N ALA A 109 4.60 -2.18 40.61
CA ALA A 109 6.03 -2.16 40.89
C ALA A 109 6.71 -1.09 40.03
N TRP A 110 7.86 -0.58 40.49
CA TRP A 110 8.71 0.29 39.67
C TRP A 110 9.22 -0.48 38.45
N GLN A 111 8.92 0.03 37.26
CA GLN A 111 9.36 -0.53 35.98
C GLN A 111 10.05 0.55 35.15
N PRO A 112 11.14 0.23 34.45
CA PRO A 112 11.76 1.18 33.54
C PRO A 112 10.86 1.43 32.33
N TRP A 113 10.75 2.70 31.94
CA TRP A 113 10.27 3.14 30.65
C TRP A 113 11.45 3.71 29.88
N ALA A 114 11.95 2.92 28.94
CA ALA A 114 13.17 3.19 28.19
C ALA A 114 12.86 3.35 26.70
N VAL A 115 13.37 4.43 26.09
CA VAL A 115 13.13 4.78 24.69
C VAL A 115 14.44 4.92 23.94
N ASP A 116 14.57 4.23 22.81
CA ASP A 116 15.73 4.25 21.92
C ASP A 116 15.77 5.54 21.08
N LEU A 117 16.69 6.43 21.45
CA LEU A 117 16.94 7.70 20.76
C LEU A 117 17.68 7.52 19.43
N SER A 118 18.33 6.37 19.20
CA SER A 118 19.14 6.14 17.99
C SER A 118 18.33 5.96 16.71
N GLN A 119 17.00 5.84 16.83
CA GLN A 119 16.08 5.72 15.71
C GLN A 119 15.67 7.07 15.12
N MET A 120 15.99 8.17 15.80
CA MET A 120 15.71 9.50 15.28
C MET A 120 16.53 9.77 14.01
N LYS A 121 15.88 10.35 12.99
CA LYS A 121 16.57 10.80 11.76
C LYS A 121 17.67 11.82 12.07
N GLU A 122 17.37 12.74 12.98
CA GLU A 122 18.31 13.72 13.51
C GLU A 122 18.49 13.46 15.00
N PRO A 123 19.72 13.36 15.51
CA PRO A 123 19.95 13.15 16.92
C PRO A 123 19.48 14.36 17.75
N PRO A 124 19.13 14.16 19.02
CA PRO A 124 18.83 15.26 19.93
C PRO A 124 19.96 16.30 20.01
N ALA A 125 19.61 17.58 20.13
CA ALA A 125 20.55 18.70 20.05
C ALA A 125 21.48 18.80 21.27
N ALA A 126 22.64 18.16 21.19
CA ALA A 126 23.69 18.28 22.20
C ALA A 126 24.13 19.74 22.40
N GLY A 127 24.22 20.19 23.65
CA GLY A 127 24.72 21.54 23.99
C GLY A 127 23.78 22.71 23.67
N HIS A 128 22.59 22.47 23.09
CA HIS A 128 21.61 23.53 22.88
C HIS A 128 21.04 24.04 24.22
N PRO A 129 20.99 25.36 24.47
CA PRO A 129 20.66 25.92 25.79
C PRO A 129 19.24 25.60 26.26
N GLU A 130 18.33 25.32 25.33
CA GLU A 130 16.94 24.93 25.60
C GLU A 130 16.64 23.44 25.34
N MET A 131 17.68 22.60 25.22
CA MET A 131 17.49 21.17 24.99
C MET A 131 16.76 20.55 26.19
N ARG A 132 15.58 20.00 25.93
CA ARG A 132 14.75 19.27 26.91
C ARG A 132 14.13 18.07 26.22
N PHE A 133 13.91 17.00 26.99
CA PHE A 133 12.98 15.95 26.58
C PHE A 133 11.58 16.36 27.04
N HIS A 134 10.60 16.10 26.20
CA HIS A 134 9.19 16.40 26.44
C HIS A 134 8.39 15.11 26.40
N VAL A 135 7.56 14.87 27.40
CA VAL A 135 6.72 13.69 27.50
C VAL A 135 5.27 14.14 27.59
N ALA A 136 4.50 13.86 26.54
CA ALA A 136 3.06 14.05 26.55
C ALA A 136 2.36 12.74 26.89
N LEU A 137 1.37 12.80 27.77
CA LEU A 137 0.65 11.64 28.29
C LEU A 137 -0.79 11.67 27.78
N ASN A 138 -1.31 10.52 27.40
CA ASN A 138 -2.71 10.32 27.10
C ASN A 138 -3.27 9.25 28.04
N GLY A 139 -4.21 9.66 28.88
CA GLY A 139 -4.85 8.80 29.87
C GLY A 139 -5.99 9.52 30.55
N ARG A 140 -6.77 8.77 31.34
CA ARG A 140 -7.94 9.33 32.04
C ARG A 140 -7.52 10.42 33.03
N ALA A 141 -8.29 11.50 33.08
CA ALA A 141 -8.13 12.52 34.11
C ALA A 141 -8.27 11.89 35.50
N GLY A 142 -7.43 12.31 36.44
CA GLY A 142 -7.31 11.73 37.78
C GLY A 142 -6.39 10.51 37.89
N THR A 143 -5.86 9.97 36.78
CA THR A 143 -4.85 8.91 36.84
C THR A 143 -3.60 9.39 37.58
N VAL A 144 -3.17 8.61 38.57
CA VAL A 144 -1.97 8.88 39.38
C VAL A 144 -0.84 7.96 38.96
N ILE A 145 0.33 8.54 38.68
CA ILE A 145 1.57 7.80 38.40
C ILE A 145 2.74 8.43 39.17
N ARG A 146 3.71 7.60 39.57
CA ARG A 146 4.95 8.07 40.19
C ARG A 146 6.11 7.81 39.26
N LEU A 147 7.00 8.80 39.14
CA LEU A 147 8.13 8.82 38.22
C LEU A 147 9.41 9.13 38.99
N ARG A 148 10.52 8.47 38.65
CA ARG A 148 11.84 8.77 39.20
C ARG A 148 12.97 8.39 38.24
N ASN A 149 14.20 8.69 38.62
CA ASN A 149 15.42 8.27 37.90
C ASN A 149 15.46 8.68 36.41
N PHE A 150 14.98 9.88 36.08
CA PHE A 150 15.10 10.42 34.72
C PHE A 150 16.58 10.49 34.33
N ARG A 151 16.94 9.88 33.21
CA ARG A 151 18.32 9.85 32.73
C ARG A 151 18.39 9.60 31.23
N VAL A 152 19.53 9.92 30.66
CA VAL A 152 19.96 9.35 29.39
C VAL A 152 21.18 8.48 29.63
N ARG A 153 21.25 7.32 28.99
CA ARG A 153 22.29 6.31 29.22
C ARG A 153 22.70 5.63 27.93
N GLU A 154 23.82 4.90 28.00
CA GLU A 154 24.18 3.95 26.95
C GLU A 154 23.16 2.82 26.85
N MET A 155 23.06 2.22 25.66
CA MET A 155 22.28 1.01 25.48
C MET A 155 22.88 -0.14 26.28
N ASN A 156 22.03 -0.93 26.92
CA ASN A 156 22.44 -2.17 27.54
C ASN A 156 22.68 -3.27 26.47
N ALA A 157 23.19 -4.43 26.91
CA ALA A 157 23.51 -5.53 26.00
C ALA A 157 22.31 -6.04 25.19
N GLU A 158 21.11 -6.04 25.77
CA GLU A 158 19.88 -6.47 25.09
C GLU A 158 19.44 -5.45 24.04
N GLU A 159 19.43 -4.16 24.37
CA GLU A 159 19.10 -3.07 23.44
C GLU A 159 20.08 -3.02 22.27
N LEU A 160 21.38 -3.18 22.52
CA LEU A 160 22.41 -3.30 21.48
C LEU A 160 22.18 -4.51 20.57
N ARG A 161 21.76 -5.65 21.14
CA ARG A 161 21.40 -6.86 20.37
C ARG A 161 20.18 -6.61 19.49
N LEU A 162 19.14 -5.96 20.02
CA LEU A 162 17.94 -5.59 19.27
C LEU A 162 18.27 -4.60 18.15
N LYS A 163 19.07 -3.57 18.42
CA LYS A 163 19.56 -2.61 17.41
C LYS A 163 20.33 -3.29 16.30
N SER A 164 21.33 -4.11 16.65
CA SER A 164 22.12 -4.88 15.68
C SER A 164 21.26 -5.80 14.82
N GLY A 165 20.23 -6.41 15.41
CA GLY A 165 19.24 -7.21 14.70
C GLY A 165 18.44 -6.40 13.68
N ARG A 166 17.92 -5.23 14.07
CA ARG A 166 17.20 -4.30 13.17
C ARG A 166 18.09 -3.84 12.03
N GLU A 167 19.32 -3.41 12.31
CA GLU A 167 20.25 -2.96 11.27
C GLU A 167 20.63 -4.07 10.30
N LYS A 168 20.80 -5.32 10.79
CA LYS A 168 21.03 -6.48 9.94
C LYS A 168 19.86 -6.72 8.99
N LEU A 169 18.63 -6.59 9.48
CA LEU A 169 17.41 -6.73 8.67
C LEU A 169 17.32 -5.63 7.61
N VAL A 170 17.60 -4.38 7.97
CA VAL A 170 17.64 -3.25 7.00
C VAL A 170 18.70 -3.49 5.92
N ARG A 171 19.92 -3.90 6.31
CA ARG A 171 20.99 -4.25 5.35
C ARG A 171 20.58 -5.40 4.43
N GLN A 172 19.94 -6.44 4.97
CA GLN A 172 19.44 -7.55 4.17
C GLN A 172 18.39 -7.07 3.14
N ARG A 173 17.39 -6.30 3.57
CA ARG A 173 16.34 -5.78 2.68
C ARG A 173 16.91 -4.89 1.57
N ASN A 174 17.88 -4.03 1.90
CA ASN A 174 18.59 -3.22 0.91
C ASN A 174 19.38 -4.08 -0.09
N GLY A 175 20.09 -5.10 0.38
CA GLY A 175 20.80 -6.04 -0.50
C GLY A 175 19.85 -6.84 -1.41
N GLU A 176 18.68 -7.24 -0.93
CA GLU A 176 17.63 -7.87 -1.76
C GLU A 176 17.11 -6.89 -2.82
N ALA A 177 16.88 -5.62 -2.45
CA ALA A 177 16.44 -4.59 -3.38
C ALA A 177 17.47 -4.30 -4.48
N GLU A 178 18.76 -4.25 -4.14
CA GLU A 178 19.86 -4.11 -5.11
C GLU A 178 19.91 -5.30 -6.08
N GLN A 179 19.73 -6.52 -5.58
CA GLN A 179 19.66 -7.72 -6.42
C GLN A 179 18.46 -7.67 -7.38
N ILE A 180 17.29 -7.23 -6.91
CA ILE A 180 16.11 -7.04 -7.75
C ILE A 180 16.38 -6.00 -8.85
N LEU A 181 16.97 -4.86 -8.50
CA LEU A 181 17.30 -3.81 -9.47
C LEU A 181 18.32 -4.29 -10.52
N SER A 182 19.36 -5.01 -10.07
CA SER A 182 20.37 -5.62 -10.96
C SER A 182 19.73 -6.64 -11.91
N TYR A 183 18.84 -7.49 -11.39
CA TYR A 183 18.08 -8.46 -12.19
C TYR A 183 17.22 -7.79 -13.28
N VAL A 184 16.47 -6.74 -12.93
CA VAL A 184 15.61 -5.99 -13.87
C VAL A 184 16.42 -5.30 -14.97
N GLN A 185 17.66 -4.92 -14.67
CA GLN A 185 18.57 -4.24 -15.60
C GLN A 185 19.44 -5.21 -16.42
N SER A 186 19.42 -6.50 -16.07
CA SER A 186 20.25 -7.50 -16.72
C SER A 186 19.84 -7.74 -18.17
N SER A 187 20.83 -7.92 -19.04
CA SER A 187 20.66 -8.45 -20.38
C SER A 187 20.79 -9.97 -20.36
N TRP A 188 19.92 -10.65 -21.09
CA TRP A 188 19.83 -12.10 -21.07
C TRP A 188 20.12 -12.70 -22.45
N PRO A 189 20.84 -13.84 -22.54
CA PRO A 189 21.07 -14.53 -23.81
C PRO A 189 19.78 -14.95 -24.53
N VAL A 190 18.73 -15.26 -23.79
CA VAL A 190 17.42 -15.62 -24.33
C VAL A 190 16.66 -14.35 -24.71
N SER A 191 16.07 -14.36 -25.91
CA SER A 191 15.27 -13.25 -26.44
C SER A 191 13.96 -13.74 -27.06
N GLY A 192 13.01 -12.83 -27.27
CA GLY A 192 11.72 -13.14 -27.90
C GLY A 192 10.91 -14.20 -27.16
N MET A 193 11.06 -14.27 -25.83
CA MET A 193 10.36 -15.26 -25.02
C MET A 193 8.86 -15.00 -25.07
N LYS A 194 8.09 -16.07 -25.20
CA LYS A 194 6.63 -16.04 -25.25
C LYS A 194 6.07 -17.21 -24.45
N VAL A 195 5.09 -16.91 -23.60
CA VAL A 195 4.41 -17.88 -22.74
C VAL A 195 2.91 -17.75 -23.01
N SER A 196 2.31 -18.83 -23.50
CA SER A 196 0.88 -18.89 -23.86
C SER A 196 0.14 -19.86 -22.95
N VAL A 197 -1.04 -19.45 -22.48
CA VAL A 197 -1.94 -20.29 -21.67
C VAL A 197 -3.04 -20.88 -22.55
N GLY A 198 -3.02 -22.20 -22.73
CA GLY A 198 -4.06 -23.01 -23.37
C GLY A 198 -5.12 -23.47 -22.37
N ALA A 199 -6.21 -24.08 -22.87
CA ALA A 199 -7.20 -24.72 -22.00
C ALA A 199 -6.58 -25.85 -21.16
N HIS A 200 -5.64 -26.60 -21.75
CA HIS A 200 -5.03 -27.78 -21.13
C HIS A 200 -3.50 -27.72 -21.02
N ASP A 201 -2.85 -26.79 -21.72
CA ASP A 201 -1.39 -26.68 -21.78
C ASP A 201 -0.85 -25.27 -21.49
N ILE A 202 0.43 -25.21 -21.13
CA ILE A 202 1.27 -24.02 -21.17
C ILE A 202 2.33 -24.24 -22.23
N ARG A 203 2.49 -23.25 -23.11
CA ARG A 203 3.50 -23.28 -24.16
C ARG A 203 4.53 -22.19 -23.92
N VAL A 204 5.79 -22.58 -23.87
CA VAL A 204 6.94 -21.69 -23.67
C VAL A 204 7.81 -21.76 -24.91
N SER A 205 8.13 -20.61 -25.50
CA SER A 205 8.96 -20.52 -26.71
C SER A 205 9.87 -19.29 -26.67
N GLY A 206 10.92 -19.29 -27.49
CA GLY A 206 11.82 -18.15 -27.63
C GLY A 206 13.04 -18.47 -28.49
N LYS A 207 14.04 -17.59 -28.41
CA LYS A 207 15.36 -17.78 -29.03
C LYS A 207 16.45 -17.81 -27.98
N ALA A 208 17.40 -18.72 -28.13
CA ALA A 208 18.50 -18.96 -27.21
C ALA A 208 19.75 -19.41 -27.99
N PRO A 209 20.95 -19.44 -27.37
CA PRO A 209 22.11 -20.11 -27.95
C PRO A 209 21.78 -21.58 -28.30
N PRO A 210 22.20 -22.09 -29.47
CA PRO A 210 21.94 -23.47 -29.87
C PRO A 210 22.42 -24.49 -28.85
N GLY A 211 21.69 -25.59 -28.73
CA GLY A 211 21.98 -26.69 -27.83
C GLY A 211 20.92 -26.90 -26.74
N LYS A 212 21.26 -27.71 -25.75
CA LYS A 212 20.33 -28.14 -24.70
C LYS A 212 20.16 -27.05 -23.64
N LEU A 213 18.91 -26.84 -23.25
CA LEU A 213 18.46 -25.84 -22.29
C LEU A 213 17.52 -26.49 -21.28
N ARG A 214 17.34 -25.83 -20.14
CA ARG A 214 16.35 -26.24 -19.14
C ARG A 214 15.30 -25.16 -18.93
N ILE A 215 14.04 -25.55 -19.01
CA ILE A 215 12.88 -24.70 -18.72
C ILE A 215 12.39 -24.98 -17.31
N HIS A 216 12.27 -23.92 -16.51
CA HIS A 216 11.80 -23.98 -15.13
C HIS A 216 10.51 -23.18 -14.97
N GLY A 217 9.49 -23.81 -14.40
CA GLY A 217 8.32 -23.12 -13.88
C GLY A 217 8.61 -22.53 -12.50
N LEU A 218 8.30 -21.25 -12.32
CA LEU A 218 8.45 -20.50 -11.08
C LEU A 218 7.05 -20.11 -10.56
N PRO A 219 6.56 -20.78 -9.52
CA PRO A 219 5.33 -20.40 -8.85
C PRO A 219 5.36 -18.96 -8.28
N PRO A 220 4.19 -18.33 -8.03
CA PRO A 220 4.15 -16.94 -7.59
C PRO A 220 4.82 -16.66 -6.24
N GLU A 221 4.95 -17.64 -5.34
CA GLU A 221 5.62 -17.45 -4.03
C GLU A 221 7.14 -17.27 -4.13
N LYS A 222 7.71 -17.42 -5.32
CA LYS A 222 9.16 -17.36 -5.56
C LYS A 222 9.59 -15.99 -6.06
N VAL A 223 10.62 -15.40 -5.45
CA VAL A 223 11.22 -14.14 -5.93
C VAL A 223 12.31 -14.47 -6.96
N ALA A 224 12.06 -14.21 -8.23
CA ALA A 224 12.93 -14.65 -9.33
C ALA A 224 14.37 -14.11 -9.21
N ALA A 225 14.52 -12.86 -8.77
CA ALA A 225 15.82 -12.20 -8.62
C ALA A 225 16.71 -12.87 -7.54
N LEU A 226 16.10 -13.50 -6.54
CA LEU A 226 16.79 -14.07 -5.37
C LEU A 226 17.05 -15.59 -5.51
N MET A 227 16.65 -16.19 -6.64
CA MET A 227 16.76 -17.63 -6.85
C MET A 227 17.93 -18.02 -7.75
N PRO A 228 18.84 -18.90 -7.30
CA PRO A 228 19.79 -19.54 -8.20
C PRO A 228 19.08 -20.60 -9.08
N PRO A 229 19.66 -20.96 -10.23
CA PRO A 229 19.12 -22.04 -11.07
C PRO A 229 19.19 -23.38 -10.33
N PRO A 230 18.08 -24.15 -10.28
CA PRO A 230 18.08 -25.44 -9.60
C PRO A 230 18.78 -26.48 -10.46
N ARG A 231 19.74 -27.21 -9.87
CA ARG A 231 20.49 -28.27 -10.56
C ARG A 231 19.58 -29.46 -10.87
N GLY A 232 19.54 -29.91 -12.12
CA GLY A 232 18.86 -31.14 -12.53
C GLY A 232 17.34 -31.09 -12.60
N ALA A 233 16.68 -30.05 -12.09
CA ALA A 233 15.24 -29.83 -12.22
C ALA A 233 14.88 -29.21 -13.59
N GLY A 234 13.59 -29.13 -13.91
CA GLY A 234 13.09 -28.51 -15.13
C GLY A 234 13.08 -29.42 -16.36
N ILE A 235 12.42 -28.97 -17.42
CA ILE A 235 12.26 -29.72 -18.67
C ILE A 235 13.44 -29.42 -19.58
N THR A 236 14.03 -30.48 -20.14
CA THR A 236 15.07 -30.33 -21.16
C THR A 236 14.43 -30.04 -22.51
N VAL A 237 14.88 -28.99 -23.17
CA VAL A 237 14.52 -28.63 -24.54
C VAL A 237 15.80 -28.38 -25.33
N GLU A 238 15.74 -28.53 -26.64
CA GLU A 238 16.85 -28.23 -27.53
C GLU A 238 16.50 -27.01 -28.39
N ALA A 239 17.40 -26.01 -28.39
CA ALA A 239 17.33 -24.91 -29.33
C ALA A 239 17.96 -25.33 -30.67
N ASP A 240 17.23 -25.12 -31.77
CA ASP A 240 17.66 -25.50 -33.11
C ASP A 240 18.89 -24.68 -33.60
N ALA A 241 19.35 -24.94 -34.82
CA ALA A 241 20.48 -24.24 -35.41
C ALA A 241 20.27 -22.71 -35.53
N GLU A 242 19.02 -22.27 -35.62
CA GLU A 242 18.61 -20.87 -35.61
C GLU A 242 18.28 -20.35 -34.19
N GLY A 243 18.54 -21.16 -33.16
CA GLY A 243 18.36 -20.86 -31.75
C GLY A 243 16.92 -20.93 -31.26
N ARG A 244 15.95 -21.40 -32.05
CA ARG A 244 14.53 -21.45 -31.64
C ARG A 244 14.28 -22.67 -30.77
N PHE A 245 13.48 -22.48 -29.71
CA PHE A 245 12.99 -23.57 -28.87
C PHE A 245 11.49 -23.41 -28.58
N GLU A 246 10.83 -24.53 -28.32
CA GLU A 246 9.43 -24.58 -27.86
C GLU A 246 9.25 -25.79 -26.95
N ALA A 247 8.46 -25.62 -25.89
CA ALA A 247 8.02 -26.71 -25.01
C ALA A 247 6.56 -26.53 -24.60
N GLY A 248 5.81 -27.63 -24.59
CA GLY A 248 4.47 -27.72 -24.04
C GLY A 248 4.48 -28.45 -22.69
N LEU A 249 3.70 -27.95 -21.74
CA LEU A 249 3.48 -28.58 -20.44
C LEU A 249 1.99 -28.66 -20.14
N PRO A 250 1.52 -29.62 -19.32
CA PRO A 250 0.17 -29.56 -18.77
C PRO A 250 -0.05 -28.25 -18.01
N ARG A 251 -1.21 -27.61 -18.20
CA ARG A 251 -1.60 -26.41 -17.45
C ARG A 251 -1.81 -26.71 -15.98
N ILE A 252 -2.49 -27.81 -15.67
CA ILE A 252 -2.64 -28.28 -14.30
C ILE A 252 -1.43 -29.13 -13.94
N GLU A 253 -0.74 -28.74 -12.88
CA GLU A 253 0.40 -29.46 -12.31
C GLU A 253 -0.09 -30.80 -11.74
N PRO A 254 0.33 -31.97 -12.27
CA PRO A 254 -0.30 -33.25 -11.93
C PRO A 254 -0.26 -33.63 -10.44
N GLU A 255 0.81 -33.30 -9.73
CA GLU A 255 1.02 -33.71 -8.34
C GLU A 255 0.29 -32.80 -7.35
N THR A 256 0.31 -31.50 -7.61
CA THR A 256 -0.16 -30.45 -6.70
C THR A 256 -1.51 -29.86 -7.10
N GLN A 257 -1.99 -30.19 -8.30
CA GLN A 257 -3.22 -29.67 -8.93
C GLN A 257 -3.23 -28.15 -9.12
N ARG A 258 -2.05 -27.51 -9.04
CA ARG A 258 -1.89 -26.06 -9.19
C ARG A 258 -2.02 -25.63 -10.64
N ASP A 259 -2.66 -24.48 -10.88
CA ASP A 259 -2.81 -23.92 -12.21
C ASP A 259 -1.54 -23.14 -12.61
N ARG A 260 -0.79 -23.70 -13.58
CA ARG A 260 0.43 -23.08 -14.11
C ARG A 260 0.16 -21.82 -14.93
N ALA A 261 -1.10 -21.45 -15.16
CA ALA A 261 -1.46 -20.15 -15.73
C ALA A 261 -1.00 -18.96 -14.87
N LEU A 262 -0.72 -19.18 -13.58
CA LEU A 262 -0.19 -18.16 -12.67
C LEU A 262 1.34 -18.25 -12.49
N TRP A 263 2.04 -19.10 -13.25
CA TRP A 263 3.48 -19.31 -13.07
C TRP A 263 4.29 -18.47 -14.05
N ARG A 264 5.50 -18.08 -13.64
CA ARG A 264 6.54 -17.57 -14.54
C ARG A 264 7.37 -18.71 -15.09
N TRP A 265 8.07 -18.47 -16.19
CA TRP A 265 8.97 -19.42 -16.81
C TRP A 265 10.36 -18.84 -16.96
N ARG A 266 11.39 -19.64 -16.72
CA ARG A 266 12.78 -19.18 -16.81
C ARG A 266 13.67 -20.26 -17.44
N ILE A 267 14.66 -19.82 -18.20
CA ILE A 267 15.56 -20.68 -18.98
C ILE A 267 16.93 -20.72 -18.31
N ALA A 268 17.46 -21.91 -18.09
CA ALA A 268 18.82 -22.15 -17.64
C ALA A 268 19.61 -22.95 -18.69
N ASP A 269 20.93 -22.97 -18.53
CA ASP A 269 21.81 -23.85 -19.30
C ASP A 269 21.55 -25.34 -19.00
N GLU A 270 22.04 -26.25 -19.86
CA GLU A 270 21.86 -27.71 -19.72
C GLU A 270 22.22 -28.23 -18.32
N LYS A 271 23.30 -27.68 -17.73
CA LYS A 271 23.83 -28.09 -16.42
C LYS A 271 23.02 -27.53 -15.24
N GLY A 272 22.11 -26.58 -15.47
CA GLY A 272 21.34 -25.91 -14.42
C GLY A 272 22.22 -25.07 -13.49
N GLY A 273 23.32 -24.51 -14.00
CA GLY A 273 24.29 -23.71 -13.27
C GLY A 273 24.17 -22.20 -13.52
N LYS A 274 23.55 -21.79 -14.63
CA LYS A 274 23.41 -20.39 -15.02
C LYS A 274 22.04 -20.08 -15.63
N TRP A 275 21.42 -18.98 -15.18
CA TRP A 275 20.23 -18.44 -15.83
C TRP A 275 20.59 -17.79 -17.17
N LEU A 276 19.81 -18.10 -18.20
CA LEU A 276 19.92 -17.56 -19.56
C LEU A 276 18.77 -16.59 -19.90
N SER A 277 17.76 -16.46 -19.05
CA SER A 277 16.63 -15.55 -19.21
C SER A 277 16.24 -14.88 -17.89
N ALA A 278 15.52 -13.76 -17.99
CA ALA A 278 14.61 -13.32 -16.93
C ALA A 278 13.50 -14.36 -16.74
N ALA A 279 12.86 -14.36 -15.58
CA ALA A 279 11.58 -15.03 -15.42
C ALA A 279 10.53 -14.29 -16.26
N PHE A 280 9.65 -15.03 -16.93
CA PHE A 280 8.72 -14.47 -17.90
C PHE A 280 7.30 -14.93 -17.61
N TRP A 281 6.40 -13.97 -17.43
CA TRP A 281 4.98 -14.22 -17.20
C TRP A 281 4.29 -14.64 -18.51
N PRO A 282 3.13 -15.32 -18.41
CA PRO A 282 2.23 -15.46 -19.55
C PRO A 282 1.91 -14.12 -20.16
N THR A 283 1.98 -14.04 -21.48
CA THR A 283 1.66 -12.82 -22.25
C THR A 283 0.52 -13.08 -23.23
N GLU A 284 0.14 -14.34 -23.41
CA GLU A 284 -0.93 -14.74 -24.30
C GLU A 284 -1.85 -15.78 -23.67
N THR A 285 -3.10 -15.75 -24.10
CA THR A 285 -4.14 -16.67 -23.66
C THR A 285 -4.90 -17.16 -24.88
N SER A 286 -5.04 -18.47 -25.03
CA SER A 286 -5.75 -19.12 -26.15
C SER A 286 -7.21 -18.66 -26.22
N ALA A 287 -7.82 -18.67 -27.41
CA ALA A 287 -9.20 -18.25 -27.66
C ALA A 287 -10.25 -18.97 -26.79
N GLU A 288 -9.92 -20.18 -26.30
CA GLU A 288 -10.79 -21.05 -25.50
C GLU A 288 -10.97 -20.58 -24.05
N LEU A 289 -10.15 -19.63 -23.58
CA LEU A 289 -10.18 -19.11 -22.21
C LEU A 289 -10.68 -17.66 -22.14
N GLY A 290 -11.22 -17.29 -20.98
CA GLY A 290 -11.59 -15.91 -20.65
C GLY A 290 -12.92 -15.42 -21.23
N GLY A 291 -13.77 -16.32 -21.73
CA GLY A 291 -15.07 -15.93 -22.30
C GLY A 291 -14.95 -15.08 -23.58
N SER A 292 -16.10 -14.69 -24.12
CA SER A 292 -16.23 -13.98 -25.40
C SER A 292 -16.90 -12.61 -25.30
N LEU A 293 -17.21 -12.15 -24.09
CA LEU A 293 -17.91 -10.88 -23.90
C LEU A 293 -17.02 -9.69 -24.30
N PRO A 294 -17.55 -8.71 -25.05
CA PRO A 294 -16.80 -7.52 -25.43
C PRO A 294 -16.48 -6.67 -24.20
N ARG A 295 -15.53 -5.74 -24.32
CA ARG A 295 -15.24 -4.76 -23.27
C ARG A 295 -16.49 -3.91 -23.01
N MET A 296 -16.78 -3.63 -21.74
CA MET A 296 -17.84 -2.67 -21.40
C MET A 296 -17.35 -1.24 -21.61
N GLU A 297 -18.22 -0.40 -22.15
CA GLU A 297 -17.96 1.01 -22.43
C GLU A 297 -19.08 1.86 -21.85
N SER A 298 -18.74 3.09 -21.47
CA SER A 298 -19.68 4.11 -21.00
C SER A 298 -19.49 5.37 -21.83
N ALA A 299 -20.60 6.04 -22.16
CA ALA A 299 -20.56 7.30 -22.91
C ALA A 299 -20.08 8.49 -22.07
N HIS A 300 -20.10 8.36 -20.74
CA HIS A 300 -19.71 9.43 -19.83
C HIS A 300 -18.87 8.86 -18.68
N PRO A 301 -17.76 9.51 -18.26
CA PRO A 301 -16.87 9.00 -17.22
C PRO A 301 -17.48 9.08 -15.80
N LYS A 302 -18.77 9.42 -15.65
CA LYS A 302 -19.37 9.68 -14.34
C LYS A 302 -19.50 8.38 -13.56
N GLY A 303 -18.88 8.31 -12.39
CA GLY A 303 -18.94 7.15 -11.52
C GLY A 303 -18.93 7.47 -10.03
N LEU A 304 -19.26 6.49 -9.21
CA LEU A 304 -19.43 6.69 -7.77
C LEU A 304 -18.65 5.65 -6.96
N GLY A 305 -17.97 6.12 -5.92
CA GLY A 305 -17.36 5.31 -4.87
C GLY A 305 -18.16 5.33 -3.58
N GLY A 306 -17.85 4.37 -2.69
CA GLY A 306 -18.57 4.22 -1.42
C GLY A 306 -20.05 3.86 -1.60
N VAL A 307 -20.37 3.09 -2.65
CA VAL A 307 -21.73 2.63 -2.95
C VAL A 307 -22.22 1.66 -1.86
N PRO A 308 -23.40 1.88 -1.26
CA PRO A 308 -23.95 0.94 -0.29
C PRO A 308 -24.38 -0.37 -0.97
N PRO A 309 -24.57 -1.47 -0.22
CA PRO A 309 -25.25 -2.65 -0.74
C PRO A 309 -26.59 -2.30 -1.38
N LEU A 310 -26.80 -2.74 -2.62
CA LEU A 310 -28.01 -2.44 -3.38
C LEU A 310 -28.94 -3.65 -3.36
N HIS A 311 -30.18 -3.43 -2.91
CA HIS A 311 -31.20 -4.50 -2.80
C HIS A 311 -32.47 -4.20 -3.62
N ARG A 312 -32.59 -3.01 -4.21
CA ARG A 312 -33.79 -2.57 -4.91
C ARG A 312 -33.46 -1.85 -6.22
N ALA A 313 -34.27 -2.07 -7.24
CA ALA A 313 -34.07 -1.50 -8.57
C ALA A 313 -34.39 0.01 -8.64
N ASP A 314 -35.21 0.52 -7.73
CA ASP A 314 -35.61 1.93 -7.63
C ASP A 314 -34.69 2.73 -6.69
N HIS A 315 -33.51 2.21 -6.35
CA HIS A 315 -32.53 2.95 -5.54
C HIS A 315 -32.15 4.28 -6.21
N GLU A 316 -32.18 5.37 -5.45
CA GLU A 316 -31.99 6.73 -5.95
C GLU A 316 -30.62 6.98 -6.62
N ILE A 317 -29.60 6.21 -6.26
CA ILE A 317 -28.28 6.23 -6.94
C ILE A 317 -28.37 6.14 -8.47
N PHE A 318 -29.38 5.44 -8.99
CA PHE A 318 -29.56 5.28 -10.43
C PHE A 318 -30.09 6.54 -11.13
N GLN A 319 -30.60 7.51 -10.38
CA GLN A 319 -31.00 8.81 -10.91
C GLN A 319 -29.78 9.67 -11.30
N LEU A 320 -28.60 9.39 -10.73
CA LEU A 320 -27.37 10.19 -10.94
C LEU A 320 -26.76 10.06 -12.34
N GLY A 321 -27.24 9.12 -13.17
CA GLY A 321 -26.70 8.87 -14.51
C GLY A 321 -25.26 8.35 -14.49
N ILE A 322 -24.89 7.56 -13.48
CA ILE A 322 -23.56 6.96 -13.36
C ILE A 322 -23.37 5.81 -14.35
N GLY A 323 -22.20 5.74 -14.97
CA GLY A 323 -21.76 4.64 -15.83
C GLY A 323 -20.70 3.74 -15.18
N HIS A 324 -20.14 4.17 -14.04
CA HIS A 324 -19.07 3.45 -13.34
C HIS A 324 -19.28 3.41 -11.83
N VAL A 325 -18.81 2.37 -11.17
CA VAL A 325 -18.76 2.29 -9.70
C VAL A 325 -17.48 1.61 -9.22
N THR A 326 -17.02 2.00 -8.03
CA THR A 326 -16.04 1.24 -7.26
C THR A 326 -16.70 0.43 -6.14
N LEU A 327 -16.25 -0.82 -5.96
CA LEU A 327 -16.66 -1.71 -4.85
C LEU A 327 -15.43 -2.24 -4.13
N ASN A 328 -15.41 -2.15 -2.80
CA ASN A 328 -14.31 -2.66 -1.99
C ASN A 328 -14.55 -4.13 -1.62
N MET A 329 -13.53 -4.96 -1.78
CA MET A 329 -13.55 -6.37 -1.40
C MET A 329 -12.37 -6.71 -0.50
N VAL A 330 -12.67 -6.97 0.78
CA VAL A 330 -11.66 -7.37 1.79
C VAL A 330 -11.51 -8.90 1.75
N LEU A 331 -10.39 -9.37 1.19
CA LEU A 331 -10.21 -10.78 0.82
C LEU A 331 -10.17 -11.73 2.01
N ASN A 332 -9.58 -11.32 3.14
CA ASN A 332 -9.58 -12.11 4.37
C ASN A 332 -10.91 -12.10 5.13
N ALA A 333 -11.86 -11.24 4.74
CA ALA A 333 -13.27 -11.34 5.17
C ALA A 333 -14.12 -12.18 4.19
N LEU A 334 -13.68 -12.31 2.94
CA LEU A 334 -14.33 -13.08 1.88
C LEU A 334 -14.04 -14.57 1.98
N LEU A 335 -12.76 -14.96 2.05
CA LEU A 335 -12.33 -16.35 1.91
C LEU A 335 -11.32 -16.72 3.00
N ARG A 336 -11.48 -17.93 3.55
CA ARG A 336 -10.58 -18.52 4.54
C ARG A 336 -10.22 -19.97 4.18
N ASP A 337 -9.18 -20.48 4.81
CA ASP A 337 -8.62 -21.83 4.63
C ASP A 337 -9.12 -22.85 5.68
N SER A 338 -10.06 -22.44 6.55
CA SER A 338 -10.64 -23.28 7.59
C SER A 338 -12.14 -23.05 7.76
N PRO A 339 -12.92 -24.07 8.18
CA PRO A 339 -14.37 -23.93 8.38
C PRO A 339 -14.72 -22.88 9.43
N ALA A 340 -15.85 -22.19 9.24
CA ALA A 340 -16.41 -21.30 10.25
C ALA A 340 -17.93 -21.10 10.05
N PRO A 341 -18.68 -20.71 11.09
CA PRO A 341 -20.08 -20.36 10.95
C PRO A 341 -20.32 -19.31 9.85
N GLY A 342 -21.35 -19.50 9.03
CA GLY A 342 -21.70 -18.62 7.91
C GLY A 342 -20.73 -18.64 6.73
N HIS A 343 -19.84 -19.64 6.66
CA HIS A 343 -18.94 -19.83 5.53
C HIS A 343 -19.18 -21.19 4.85
N ALA A 344 -19.43 -21.17 3.54
CA ALA A 344 -19.70 -22.36 2.75
C ALA A 344 -18.43 -22.91 2.07
N PRO A 345 -18.28 -24.25 1.97
CA PRO A 345 -17.14 -24.86 1.31
C PRO A 345 -17.13 -24.61 -0.20
N TRP A 346 -15.95 -24.43 -0.76
CA TRP A 346 -15.68 -24.29 -2.19
C TRP A 346 -14.29 -24.83 -2.53
N THR A 347 -14.18 -25.63 -3.59
CA THR A 347 -12.92 -26.27 -3.98
C THR A 347 -12.23 -25.49 -5.09
N CYS A 348 -10.94 -25.21 -4.92
CA CYS A 348 -10.08 -24.59 -5.93
C CYS A 348 -8.72 -25.30 -5.96
N GLU A 349 -8.27 -25.71 -7.15
CA GLU A 349 -7.00 -26.42 -7.36
C GLU A 349 -6.79 -27.62 -6.41
N GLY A 350 -7.86 -28.39 -6.14
CA GLY A 350 -7.81 -29.55 -5.25
C GLY A 350 -7.71 -29.22 -3.75
N ARG A 351 -7.89 -27.97 -3.34
CA ARG A 351 -8.04 -27.57 -1.93
C ARG A 351 -9.42 -27.01 -1.63
N GLU A 352 -9.92 -27.32 -0.44
CA GLU A 352 -11.16 -26.75 0.08
C GLU A 352 -10.87 -25.41 0.77
N TYR A 353 -11.70 -24.41 0.47
CA TYR A 353 -11.73 -23.09 1.07
C TYR A 353 -13.17 -22.79 1.51
N PHE A 354 -13.36 -21.78 2.36
CA PHE A 354 -14.67 -21.46 2.90
C PHE A 354 -14.97 -19.97 2.68
N TYR A 355 -15.97 -19.66 1.86
CA TYR A 355 -16.33 -18.29 1.53
C TYR A 355 -17.48 -17.78 2.40
N ASN A 356 -17.46 -16.49 2.74
CA ASN A 356 -18.50 -15.83 3.52
C ASN A 356 -19.79 -15.70 2.71
N GLU A 357 -20.82 -16.47 3.07
CA GLU A 357 -22.08 -16.55 2.32
C GLU A 357 -22.83 -15.22 2.30
N ALA A 358 -22.89 -14.51 3.43
CA ALA A 358 -23.60 -13.25 3.54
C ALA A 358 -22.97 -12.16 2.66
N LEU A 359 -21.63 -12.09 2.65
CA LEU A 359 -20.90 -11.15 1.81
C LEU A 359 -21.12 -11.44 0.32
N VAL A 360 -21.04 -12.72 -0.08
CA VAL A 360 -21.29 -13.12 -1.47
C VAL A 360 -22.72 -12.82 -1.90
N HIS A 361 -23.73 -13.16 -1.09
CA HIS A 361 -25.14 -12.88 -1.41
C HIS A 361 -25.42 -11.37 -1.55
N SER A 362 -24.85 -10.54 -0.66
CA SER A 362 -24.98 -9.08 -0.74
C SER A 362 -24.30 -8.51 -1.99
N THR A 363 -23.11 -9.03 -2.32
CA THR A 363 -22.37 -8.65 -3.54
C THR A 363 -23.13 -9.04 -4.80
N ASP A 364 -23.71 -10.24 -4.85
CA ASP A 364 -24.54 -10.70 -5.96
C ASP A 364 -25.74 -9.78 -6.20
N ALA A 365 -26.46 -9.42 -5.13
CA ALA A 365 -27.62 -8.53 -5.22
C ALA A 365 -27.22 -7.19 -5.84
N THR A 366 -26.10 -6.64 -5.37
CA THR A 366 -25.55 -5.37 -5.87
C THR A 366 -25.15 -5.47 -7.34
N LEU A 367 -24.36 -6.48 -7.71
CA LEU A 367 -23.85 -6.66 -9.06
C LEU A 367 -24.98 -6.94 -10.08
N ARG A 368 -26.05 -7.63 -9.70
CA ARG A 368 -27.22 -7.84 -10.59
C ARG A 368 -27.86 -6.53 -10.99
N LEU A 369 -28.02 -5.60 -10.03
CA LEU A 369 -28.64 -4.31 -10.27
C LEU A 369 -27.76 -3.39 -11.11
N LEU A 370 -26.44 -3.44 -10.91
CA LEU A 370 -25.46 -2.69 -11.71
C LEU A 370 -25.38 -3.23 -13.14
N GLN A 371 -25.32 -4.55 -13.30
CA GLN A 371 -25.30 -5.23 -14.60
C GLN A 371 -26.56 -4.93 -15.41
N ALA A 372 -27.75 -4.95 -14.78
CA ALA A 372 -29.01 -4.61 -15.43
C ALA A 372 -29.02 -3.19 -16.02
N ARG A 373 -28.17 -2.29 -15.51
CA ARG A 373 -27.99 -0.91 -15.98
C ARG A 373 -26.71 -0.71 -16.79
N LYS A 374 -25.99 -1.79 -17.08
CA LYS A 374 -24.71 -1.78 -17.81
C LYS A 374 -23.65 -0.87 -17.15
N ILE A 375 -23.70 -0.75 -15.83
CA ILE A 375 -22.72 0.04 -15.07
C ILE A 375 -21.43 -0.77 -14.95
N ILE A 376 -20.30 -0.14 -15.26
CA ILE A 376 -18.97 -0.74 -15.22
C ILE A 376 -18.49 -0.80 -13.77
N VAL A 377 -18.13 -2.00 -13.32
CA VAL A 377 -17.65 -2.23 -11.96
C VAL A 377 -16.12 -2.30 -11.92
N SER A 378 -15.55 -1.50 -11.03
CA SER A 378 -14.14 -1.55 -10.64
C SER A 378 -14.01 -2.04 -9.21
N CYS A 379 -13.48 -3.26 -9.01
CA CYS A 379 -13.35 -3.86 -7.69
C CYS A 379 -11.98 -3.53 -7.08
N ILE A 380 -11.96 -2.92 -5.89
CA ILE A 380 -10.75 -2.64 -5.12
C ILE A 380 -10.47 -3.83 -4.20
N LEU A 381 -9.34 -4.50 -4.39
CA LEU A 381 -8.97 -5.70 -3.64
C LEU A 381 -8.09 -5.36 -2.43
N LEU A 382 -8.59 -5.64 -1.23
CA LEU A 382 -7.97 -5.25 0.03
C LEU A 382 -7.64 -6.49 0.90
N VAL A 383 -6.60 -6.39 1.72
CA VAL A 383 -6.29 -7.40 2.74
C VAL A 383 -6.18 -6.68 4.08
N GLY A 384 -7.07 -6.99 5.04
CA GLY A 384 -7.03 -6.38 6.37
C GLY A 384 -5.74 -6.71 7.12
N ASN A 385 -5.16 -5.73 7.82
CA ASN A 385 -3.92 -5.89 8.59
C ASN A 385 -4.14 -6.35 10.04
N HIS A 386 -5.27 -7.02 10.32
CA HIS A 386 -5.61 -7.47 11.68
C HIS A 386 -4.54 -8.40 12.27
N ARG A 387 -4.15 -8.16 13.53
CA ARG A 387 -3.07 -8.87 14.22
C ARG A 387 -3.45 -9.22 15.65
N HIS A 388 -2.87 -10.32 16.12
CA HIS A 388 -2.96 -10.77 17.50
C HIS A 388 -2.17 -9.83 18.41
N ALA A 389 -2.39 -9.94 19.73
CA ALA A 389 -1.69 -9.11 20.72
C ALA A 389 -0.16 -9.29 20.71
N ASP A 390 0.32 -10.43 20.22
CA ASP A 390 1.75 -10.72 20.03
C ASP A 390 2.32 -10.16 18.69
N GLY A 391 1.48 -9.49 17.89
CA GLY A 391 1.84 -8.90 16.60
C GLY A 391 1.75 -9.86 15.41
N THR A 392 1.41 -11.13 15.61
CA THR A 392 1.27 -12.09 14.51
C THR A 392 -0.01 -11.82 13.69
N PRO A 393 0.00 -12.01 12.36
CA PRO A 393 -1.18 -11.76 11.54
C PRO A 393 -2.34 -12.74 11.82
N HIS A 394 -3.58 -12.23 11.85
CA HIS A 394 -4.80 -13.05 12.02
C HIS A 394 -5.11 -13.95 10.82
N SER A 395 -4.58 -13.62 9.64
CA SER A 395 -4.87 -14.30 8.39
C SER A 395 -3.58 -14.63 7.65
N LEU A 396 -3.56 -15.80 6.99
CA LEU A 396 -2.48 -16.17 6.07
C LEU A 396 -2.30 -15.15 4.94
N LEU A 397 -3.34 -14.40 4.57
CA LEU A 397 -3.28 -13.38 3.52
C LEU A 397 -2.49 -12.13 3.92
N THR A 398 -2.36 -11.82 5.22
CA THR A 398 -1.70 -10.60 5.68
C THR A 398 -0.18 -10.78 5.62
N HIS A 399 0.55 -9.81 5.05
CA HIS A 399 2.00 -9.93 4.88
C HIS A 399 2.72 -10.11 6.23
N PRO A 400 3.65 -11.08 6.36
CA PRO A 400 4.32 -11.35 7.63
C PRO A 400 5.15 -10.16 8.12
N GLU A 401 5.77 -9.41 7.22
CA GLU A 401 6.55 -8.21 7.55
C GLU A 401 5.73 -6.93 7.69
N ALA A 402 4.41 -6.98 7.47
CA ALA A 402 3.60 -5.80 7.74
C ALA A 402 3.67 -5.42 9.22
N GLY A 403 3.72 -4.12 9.49
CA GLY A 403 3.72 -3.59 10.85
C GLY A 403 2.34 -3.67 11.50
N VAL A 404 2.27 -3.38 12.81
CA VAL A 404 1.00 -3.21 13.53
C VAL A 404 0.24 -1.97 13.04
N ARG A 405 0.98 -0.96 12.54
CA ARG A 405 0.40 0.24 11.93
C ARG A 405 -0.30 -0.07 10.60
N GLY A 406 -1.25 0.78 10.22
CA GLY A 406 -1.95 0.70 8.94
C GLY A 406 -3.18 -0.21 8.95
N ILE A 407 -4.13 0.09 8.07
CA ILE A 407 -5.46 -0.53 7.99
C ILE A 407 -5.40 -1.80 7.14
N PHE A 408 -4.68 -1.76 6.03
CA PHE A 408 -4.53 -2.88 5.11
C PHE A 408 -3.07 -3.26 4.91
N SER A 409 -2.87 -4.48 4.43
CA SER A 409 -1.56 -5.09 4.19
C SER A 409 -1.41 -5.46 2.71
N MET A 410 -0.17 -5.49 2.24
CA MET A 410 0.19 -6.25 1.04
C MET A 410 -0.24 -7.72 1.22
N PRO A 411 -0.70 -8.45 0.19
CA PRO A 411 -0.94 -9.88 0.31
C PRO A 411 0.36 -10.62 0.62
N ASN A 412 0.27 -11.63 1.48
CA ASN A 412 1.37 -12.53 1.78
C ASN A 412 1.62 -13.46 0.60
N LEU A 413 2.71 -13.19 -0.12
CA LEU A 413 3.15 -14.02 -1.23
C LEU A 413 4.47 -14.74 -0.91
N THR A 414 4.73 -15.01 0.36
CA THR A 414 6.02 -15.60 0.82
C THR A 414 5.95 -17.12 1.00
N THR A 415 4.74 -17.69 1.07
CA THR A 415 4.50 -19.13 1.23
C THR A 415 3.52 -19.64 0.19
N GLU A 416 3.61 -20.93 -0.15
CA GLU A 416 2.65 -21.56 -1.07
C GLU A 416 1.21 -21.42 -0.55
N ALA A 417 0.96 -21.73 0.74
CA ALA A 417 -0.39 -21.70 1.30
C ALA A 417 -1.05 -20.33 1.16
N ALA A 418 -0.31 -19.25 1.46
CA ALA A 418 -0.82 -17.89 1.34
C ALA A 418 -1.07 -17.47 -0.11
N VAL A 419 -0.16 -17.80 -1.04
CA VAL A 419 -0.34 -17.55 -2.48
C VAL A 419 -1.55 -18.30 -3.03
N ARG A 420 -1.76 -19.56 -2.63
CA ARG A 420 -2.93 -20.34 -3.07
C ARG A 420 -4.21 -19.74 -2.52
N LEU A 421 -4.26 -19.32 -1.26
CA LEU A 421 -5.42 -18.62 -0.69
C LEU A 421 -5.71 -17.30 -1.41
N TYR A 422 -4.69 -16.51 -1.73
CA TYR A 422 -4.84 -15.25 -2.47
C TYR A 422 -5.38 -15.49 -3.88
N GLY A 423 -4.77 -16.43 -4.62
CA GLY A 423 -5.22 -16.83 -5.95
C GLY A 423 -6.65 -17.40 -5.95
N ALA A 424 -7.00 -18.21 -4.94
CA ALA A 424 -8.34 -18.77 -4.76
C ALA A 424 -9.39 -17.67 -4.49
N ALA A 425 -9.07 -16.67 -3.66
CA ALA A 425 -9.99 -15.56 -3.38
C ALA A 425 -10.28 -14.72 -4.63
N VAL A 426 -9.25 -14.44 -5.44
CA VAL A 426 -9.42 -13.76 -6.73
C VAL A 426 -10.21 -14.63 -7.71
N ARG A 427 -9.91 -15.93 -7.78
CA ARG A 427 -10.60 -16.87 -8.68
C ARG A 427 -12.08 -17.01 -8.34
N LEU A 428 -12.44 -17.08 -7.06
CA LEU A 428 -13.84 -17.09 -6.62
C LEU A 428 -14.62 -15.89 -7.18
N LEU A 429 -14.04 -14.69 -7.10
CA LEU A 429 -14.65 -13.47 -7.62
C LEU A 429 -14.69 -13.47 -9.15
N ALA A 430 -13.57 -13.81 -9.81
CA ALA A 430 -13.46 -13.77 -11.27
C ALA A 430 -14.37 -14.79 -11.96
N GLU A 431 -14.46 -16.01 -11.42
CA GLU A 431 -15.35 -17.07 -11.93
C GLU A 431 -16.82 -16.70 -11.73
N ARG A 432 -17.17 -16.17 -10.56
CA ARG A 432 -18.56 -15.82 -10.25
C ARG A 432 -19.04 -14.61 -11.04
N TYR A 433 -18.16 -13.62 -11.25
CA TYR A 433 -18.50 -12.32 -11.82
C TYR A 433 -17.88 -12.08 -13.21
N ASP A 434 -17.92 -13.11 -14.05
CA ASP A 434 -17.43 -13.09 -15.44
C ASP A 434 -18.38 -12.36 -16.42
N GLY A 435 -19.59 -12.00 -15.97
CA GLY A 435 -20.62 -11.32 -16.77
C GLY A 435 -21.41 -12.24 -17.71
N SER A 436 -21.17 -13.55 -17.70
CA SER A 436 -21.93 -14.52 -18.49
C SER A 436 -23.42 -14.54 -18.09
N PRO A 437 -24.33 -15.13 -18.90
CA PRO A 437 -25.76 -15.14 -18.57
C PRO A 437 -26.13 -15.79 -17.23
N ARG A 438 -25.25 -16.63 -16.67
CA ARG A 438 -25.45 -17.27 -15.36
C ARG A 438 -24.80 -16.48 -14.21
N SER A 439 -24.02 -15.46 -14.54
CA SER A 439 -23.31 -14.64 -13.57
C SER A 439 -24.24 -13.60 -12.94
N PRO A 440 -24.09 -13.30 -11.63
CA PRO A 440 -24.78 -12.18 -11.00
C PRO A 440 -24.40 -10.82 -11.59
N GLY A 441 -23.25 -10.68 -12.24
CA GLY A 441 -22.80 -9.44 -12.88
C GLY A 441 -21.33 -9.51 -13.25
N ARG A 442 -20.77 -8.42 -13.79
CA ARG A 442 -19.38 -8.42 -14.27
C ARG A 442 -18.48 -7.49 -13.48
N ILE A 443 -17.34 -7.99 -13.01
CA ILE A 443 -16.22 -7.14 -12.55
C ILE A 443 -15.28 -6.92 -13.74
N SER A 444 -15.21 -5.69 -14.25
CA SER A 444 -14.41 -5.37 -15.43
C SER A 444 -12.99 -4.91 -15.09
N ASN A 445 -12.86 -4.14 -14.01
CA ASN A 445 -11.59 -3.57 -13.58
C ASN A 445 -11.24 -4.04 -12.18
N TRP A 446 -9.96 -4.33 -11.95
CA TRP A 446 -9.44 -4.81 -10.68
C TRP A 446 -8.39 -3.82 -10.17
N ILE A 447 -8.78 -2.98 -9.21
CA ILE A 447 -7.89 -2.02 -8.58
C ILE A 447 -7.16 -2.75 -7.45
N LEU A 448 -5.84 -2.73 -7.52
CA LEU A 448 -4.98 -3.52 -6.65
C LEU A 448 -4.60 -2.72 -5.43
N HIS A 449 -5.20 -3.12 -4.30
CA HIS A 449 -4.99 -2.50 -3.00
C HIS A 449 -5.43 -1.04 -3.00
N ASN A 450 -5.09 -0.29 -1.95
CA ASN A 450 -5.41 1.12 -1.85
C ASN A 450 -4.14 1.94 -1.66
N GLU A 451 -4.02 3.05 -2.38
CA GLU A 451 -2.98 4.07 -2.22
C GLU A 451 -1.60 3.47 -1.93
N VAL A 452 -1.05 2.71 -2.88
CA VAL A 452 0.14 1.86 -2.62
C VAL A 452 1.42 2.68 -2.38
N ASP A 453 1.40 3.96 -2.72
CA ASP A 453 2.44 4.93 -2.36
C ASP A 453 2.37 5.36 -0.89
N GLN A 454 1.21 5.25 -0.24
CA GLN A 454 1.04 5.37 1.20
C GLN A 454 1.03 3.98 1.87
N ALA A 455 2.02 3.16 1.53
CA ALA A 455 2.11 1.76 1.92
C ALA A 455 1.98 1.55 3.43
N GLY A 456 2.61 2.37 4.26
CA GLY A 456 2.54 2.26 5.72
C GLY A 456 1.11 2.27 6.29
N THR A 457 0.17 2.94 5.61
CA THR A 457 -1.24 3.07 6.02
C THR A 457 -2.13 2.08 5.27
N TRP A 458 -2.00 2.02 3.94
CA TRP A 458 -3.04 1.45 3.08
C TRP A 458 -2.64 0.17 2.35
N THR A 459 -1.36 -0.20 2.33
CA THR A 459 -0.88 -1.46 1.73
C THR A 459 0.42 -1.88 2.42
N ASN A 460 0.33 -2.16 3.73
CA ASN A 460 1.48 -2.29 4.60
C ASN A 460 2.28 -3.57 4.33
N MET A 461 3.60 -3.44 4.25
CA MET A 461 4.58 -4.53 4.18
C MET A 461 5.79 -4.23 5.10
N GLY A 462 5.62 -3.35 6.09
CA GLY A 462 6.70 -2.77 6.88
C GLY A 462 7.49 -1.71 6.12
N ASP A 463 8.55 -1.20 6.74
CA ASP A 463 9.49 -0.29 6.07
C ASP A 463 10.37 -1.08 5.09
N GLN A 464 10.17 -0.83 3.80
CA GLN A 464 10.79 -1.56 2.71
C GLN A 464 11.48 -0.62 1.73
N PRO A 465 12.60 -1.03 1.12
CA PRO A 465 13.10 -0.35 -0.08
C PRO A 465 12.12 -0.54 -1.23
N LEU A 466 11.98 0.50 -2.06
CA LEU A 466 10.95 0.54 -3.11
C LEU A 466 10.98 -0.68 -4.05
N ALA A 467 12.17 -1.13 -4.48
CA ALA A 467 12.27 -2.26 -5.40
C ALA A 467 11.75 -3.57 -4.80
N ARG A 468 11.97 -3.78 -3.49
CA ARG A 468 11.46 -4.98 -2.79
C ARG A 468 9.94 -4.91 -2.60
N TYR A 469 9.43 -3.72 -2.28
CA TYR A 469 7.99 -3.49 -2.18
C TYR A 469 7.27 -3.74 -3.52
N LEU A 470 7.80 -3.16 -4.61
CA LEU A 470 7.24 -3.33 -5.95
C LEU A 470 7.38 -4.75 -6.50
N GLU A 471 8.38 -5.52 -6.09
CA GLU A 471 8.47 -6.94 -6.46
C GLU A 471 7.25 -7.72 -5.95
N SER A 472 6.92 -7.57 -4.67
CA SER A 472 5.72 -8.20 -4.08
C SER A 472 4.43 -7.69 -4.73
N TYR A 473 4.33 -6.37 -4.95
CA TYR A 473 3.19 -5.76 -5.62
C TYR A 473 3.01 -6.25 -7.07
N GLN A 474 4.10 -6.37 -7.82
CA GLN A 474 4.04 -6.86 -9.19
C GLN A 474 3.56 -8.31 -9.25
N ARG A 475 4.01 -9.16 -8.32
CA ARG A 475 3.52 -10.54 -8.24
C ARG A 475 2.03 -10.58 -7.88
N SER A 476 1.55 -9.74 -6.96
CA SER A 476 0.11 -9.65 -6.69
C SER A 476 -0.66 -9.22 -7.93
N ALA A 477 -0.19 -8.18 -8.64
CA ALA A 477 -0.81 -7.70 -9.88
C ALA A 477 -0.90 -8.76 -10.98
N ARG A 478 0.15 -9.57 -11.14
CA ARG A 478 0.19 -10.66 -12.12
C ARG A 478 -0.76 -11.78 -11.75
N ILE A 479 -0.83 -12.16 -10.48
CA ILE A 479 -1.81 -13.15 -10.02
C ILE A 479 -3.22 -12.67 -10.35
N VAL A 480 -3.57 -11.41 -10.03
CA VAL A 480 -4.91 -10.88 -10.33
C VAL A 480 -5.17 -10.82 -11.83
N HIS A 481 -4.24 -10.28 -12.60
CA HIS A 481 -4.36 -10.15 -14.05
C HIS A 481 -4.58 -11.51 -14.72
N HIS A 482 -3.75 -12.50 -14.40
CA HIS A 482 -3.86 -13.82 -15.00
C HIS A 482 -5.09 -14.57 -14.51
N ALA A 483 -5.39 -14.57 -13.21
CA ALA A 483 -6.55 -15.27 -12.65
C ALA A 483 -7.87 -14.70 -13.21
N ALA A 484 -8.01 -13.37 -13.29
CA ALA A 484 -9.21 -12.74 -13.84
C ALA A 484 -9.40 -13.06 -15.33
N ARG A 485 -8.31 -13.02 -16.13
CA ARG A 485 -8.37 -13.27 -17.57
C ARG A 485 -8.62 -14.73 -17.97
N LEU A 486 -8.58 -15.66 -17.01
CA LEU A 486 -9.08 -17.02 -17.23
C LEU A 486 -10.60 -17.07 -17.45
N PHE A 487 -11.33 -16.06 -16.93
CA PHE A 487 -12.79 -15.99 -16.99
C PHE A 487 -13.30 -14.79 -17.80
N ASP A 488 -12.58 -13.67 -17.81
CA ASP A 488 -12.88 -12.50 -18.64
C ASP A 488 -11.62 -11.93 -19.31
N ARG A 489 -11.45 -12.15 -20.62
CA ARG A 489 -10.31 -11.63 -21.42
C ARG A 489 -10.21 -10.11 -21.42
N GLN A 490 -11.28 -9.39 -21.08
CA GLN A 490 -11.29 -7.93 -21.02
C GLN A 490 -10.96 -7.39 -19.62
N SER A 491 -10.72 -8.27 -18.65
CA SER A 491 -10.30 -7.86 -17.30
C SER A 491 -8.97 -7.13 -17.34
N ARG A 492 -8.92 -6.01 -16.61
CA ARG A 492 -7.76 -5.12 -16.49
C ARG A 492 -7.41 -4.87 -15.04
N VAL A 493 -6.14 -4.68 -14.75
CA VAL A 493 -5.65 -4.38 -13.40
C VAL A 493 -5.14 -2.95 -13.31
N PHE A 494 -5.31 -2.32 -12.15
CA PHE A 494 -4.96 -0.90 -11.94
C PHE A 494 -4.18 -0.69 -10.65
N MET A 495 -3.17 0.17 -10.72
CA MET A 495 -2.41 0.63 -9.55
C MET A 495 -3.06 1.85 -8.91
N SER A 496 -3.50 1.72 -7.66
CA SER A 496 -4.11 2.81 -6.88
C SER A 496 -3.04 3.75 -6.32
N LEU A 497 -3.11 5.05 -6.63
CA LEU A 497 -2.09 6.05 -6.27
C LEU A 497 -2.75 7.33 -5.74
N THR A 498 -2.14 7.96 -4.73
CA THR A 498 -2.61 9.24 -4.20
C THR A 498 -2.37 10.42 -5.16
N HIS A 499 -2.89 11.60 -4.82
CA HIS A 499 -2.63 12.88 -5.52
C HIS A 499 -1.17 13.37 -5.42
N HIS A 500 -0.32 12.71 -4.63
CA HIS A 500 1.12 12.96 -4.65
C HIS A 500 1.72 12.57 -6.01
N TRP A 501 2.78 13.26 -6.42
CA TRP A 501 3.46 12.97 -7.68
C TRP A 501 4.97 12.86 -7.53
N THR A 502 5.69 13.99 -7.55
CA THR A 502 7.15 14.02 -7.27
C THR A 502 7.49 14.28 -5.81
N LYS A 503 6.52 14.77 -5.03
CA LYS A 503 6.68 14.96 -3.58
C LYS A 503 6.17 13.73 -2.84
N GLN A 504 7.05 13.08 -2.07
CA GLN A 504 6.68 11.97 -1.21
C GLN A 504 5.58 12.38 -0.21
N SER A 505 4.61 11.48 0.02
CA SER A 505 3.56 11.70 1.02
C SER A 505 4.09 11.73 2.44
N HIS A 506 3.38 12.44 3.31
CA HIS A 506 3.68 12.49 4.74
C HIS A 506 3.38 11.14 5.40
N GLY A 507 4.09 10.85 6.50
CA GLY A 507 3.96 9.60 7.24
C GLY A 507 5.13 8.63 7.00
N GLU A 508 5.07 7.49 7.67
CA GLU A 508 6.10 6.46 7.58
C GLU A 508 5.74 5.40 6.52
N GLY A 509 6.76 4.88 5.83
CA GLY A 509 6.55 3.88 4.79
C GLY A 509 5.78 4.43 3.57
N THR A 510 6.16 5.61 3.11
CA THR A 510 5.60 6.22 1.89
C THR A 510 6.64 6.25 0.77
N TYR A 511 6.18 6.36 -0.48
CA TYR A 511 7.04 6.41 -1.67
C TYR A 511 6.67 7.59 -2.58
N VAL A 512 7.59 7.98 -3.46
CA VAL A 512 7.31 8.96 -4.52
C VAL A 512 6.56 8.26 -5.65
N VAL A 513 5.35 8.74 -5.94
CA VAL A 513 4.43 8.12 -6.91
C VAL A 513 5.05 7.98 -8.31
N ARG A 514 5.71 9.03 -8.81
CA ARG A 514 6.38 8.97 -10.11
C ARG A 514 7.42 7.85 -10.17
N ASP A 515 8.25 7.74 -9.15
CA ASP A 515 9.33 6.75 -9.08
C ASP A 515 8.77 5.33 -8.98
N MET A 516 7.64 5.15 -8.27
CA MET A 516 6.92 3.88 -8.25
C MET A 516 6.44 3.47 -9.63
N LEU A 517 5.78 4.39 -10.34
CA LEU A 517 5.21 4.13 -11.66
C LEU A 517 6.30 3.78 -12.69
N GLU A 518 7.41 4.52 -12.68
CA GLU A 518 8.57 4.28 -13.54
C GLU A 518 9.20 2.90 -13.29
N LEU A 519 9.48 2.59 -12.02
CA LEU A 519 10.10 1.31 -11.67
C LEU A 519 9.15 0.14 -11.95
N PHE A 520 7.86 0.28 -11.67
CA PHE A 520 6.86 -0.74 -11.97
C PHE A 520 6.76 -1.02 -13.47
N ALA A 521 6.75 0.02 -14.31
CA ALA A 521 6.74 -0.15 -15.76
C ALA A 521 8.00 -0.86 -16.28
N LYS A 522 9.17 -0.54 -15.71
CA LYS A 522 10.44 -1.20 -16.03
C LYS A 522 10.41 -2.68 -15.64
N MET A 523 9.95 -2.99 -14.42
CA MET A 523 9.77 -4.37 -13.95
C MET A 523 8.76 -5.15 -14.80
N ALA A 524 7.65 -4.53 -15.20
CA ALA A 524 6.61 -5.14 -16.04
C ALA A 524 7.19 -5.61 -17.38
N ARG A 525 8.00 -4.78 -18.05
CA ARG A 525 8.65 -5.14 -19.31
C ARG A 525 9.73 -6.20 -19.16
N ALA A 526 10.52 -6.16 -18.08
CA ALA A 526 11.61 -7.11 -17.86
C ALA A 526 11.11 -8.57 -17.76
N GLU A 527 9.89 -8.79 -17.24
CA GLU A 527 9.29 -10.11 -17.08
C GLU A 527 8.13 -10.39 -18.07
N GLY A 528 8.05 -9.63 -19.18
CA GLY A 528 7.01 -9.75 -20.20
C GLY A 528 5.82 -8.84 -19.95
N ASP A 529 5.72 -7.72 -20.68
CA ASP A 529 4.73 -6.65 -20.44
C ASP A 529 3.26 -7.14 -20.48
N PHE A 530 2.36 -6.43 -19.79
CA PHE A 530 0.95 -6.78 -19.66
C PHE A 530 0.06 -5.52 -19.52
N GLU A 531 -1.24 -5.70 -19.73
CA GLU A 531 -2.23 -4.62 -19.69
C GLU A 531 -2.59 -4.20 -18.25
N TRP A 532 -1.68 -3.47 -17.59
CA TRP A 532 -1.95 -2.73 -16.36
C TRP A 532 -2.31 -1.27 -16.66
N GLY A 533 -3.04 -0.62 -15.76
CA GLY A 533 -3.43 0.78 -15.80
C GLY A 533 -3.21 1.50 -14.46
N VAL A 534 -3.64 2.77 -14.40
CA VAL A 534 -3.52 3.63 -13.22
C VAL A 534 -4.89 3.99 -12.67
N ALA A 535 -5.06 3.85 -11.37
CA ALA A 535 -6.21 4.26 -10.58
C ALA A 535 -5.75 5.43 -9.68
N TYR A 536 -5.89 6.66 -10.15
CA TYR A 536 -5.31 7.84 -9.50
C TYR A 536 -6.34 8.57 -8.62
N HIS A 537 -5.92 9.13 -7.49
CA HIS A 537 -6.81 9.81 -6.53
C HIS A 537 -6.54 11.32 -6.51
N PRO A 538 -6.94 12.10 -7.53
CA PRO A 538 -6.63 13.53 -7.63
C PRO A 538 -7.55 14.35 -6.71
N TYR A 539 -7.24 14.37 -5.41
CA TYR A 539 -7.85 15.31 -4.47
C TYR A 539 -7.30 16.74 -4.68
N PRO A 540 -8.03 17.78 -4.24
CA PRO A 540 -7.44 19.10 -3.99
C PRO A 540 -6.20 18.96 -3.10
N ARG A 541 -5.21 19.85 -3.29
CA ARG A 541 -3.93 19.75 -2.56
C ARG A 541 -4.13 19.73 -1.04
N ASP A 542 -5.05 20.55 -0.54
CA ASP A 542 -5.53 20.48 0.83
C ASP A 542 -6.90 19.79 0.83
N LEU A 543 -6.97 18.57 1.36
CA LEU A 543 -8.23 17.81 1.44
C LEU A 543 -9.34 18.56 2.17
N ARG A 544 -9.01 19.52 3.05
CA ARG A 544 -10.02 20.31 3.78
C ARG A 544 -10.58 21.47 2.96
N ASN A 545 -9.89 21.88 1.89
CA ASN A 545 -10.28 23.00 1.06
C ASN A 545 -10.81 22.52 -0.31
N PRO A 546 -12.12 22.67 -0.60
CA PRO A 546 -12.67 22.27 -1.91
C PRO A 546 -12.21 23.12 -3.10
N ASP A 547 -11.59 24.28 -2.87
CA ASP A 547 -11.31 25.27 -3.91
C ASP A 547 -10.08 24.92 -4.75
N THR A 548 -10.09 23.75 -5.41
CA THR A 548 -8.94 23.23 -6.18
C THR A 548 -8.43 24.19 -7.25
N TRP A 549 -9.30 25.05 -7.82
CA TRP A 549 -8.88 26.07 -8.80
C TRP A 549 -7.88 27.08 -8.21
N LYS A 550 -7.84 27.22 -6.88
CA LYS A 550 -6.87 28.04 -6.13
C LYS A 550 -5.64 27.25 -5.65
N ASP A 551 -5.51 25.96 -5.96
CA ASP A 551 -4.34 25.15 -5.56
C ASP A 551 -3.03 25.83 -6.00
N ALA A 552 -2.09 26.01 -5.07
CA ALA A 552 -0.79 26.64 -5.28
C ALA A 552 0.33 25.59 -5.38
N GLU A 553 1.52 26.02 -5.86
CA GLU A 553 2.73 25.18 -6.06
C GLU A 553 2.58 24.08 -7.13
N LEU A 554 1.55 24.15 -7.96
CA LEU A 554 1.35 23.23 -9.08
C LEU A 554 1.99 23.79 -10.35
N THR A 555 2.58 22.90 -11.16
CA THR A 555 3.04 23.23 -12.51
C THR A 555 2.32 22.35 -13.54
N GLY A 556 2.35 22.76 -14.81
CA GLY A 556 1.93 21.92 -15.94
C GLY A 556 3.00 20.94 -16.42
N GLY A 557 4.15 20.87 -15.73
CA GLY A 557 5.27 19.99 -16.07
C GLY A 557 5.24 18.68 -15.29
N PHE A 558 6.01 17.70 -15.77
CA PHE A 558 6.11 16.37 -15.15
C PHE A 558 6.80 16.34 -13.78
N ASP A 559 7.40 17.46 -13.37
CA ASP A 559 8.06 17.62 -12.06
C ASP A 559 7.16 18.25 -10.99
N THR A 560 5.88 18.53 -11.30
CA THR A 560 4.92 19.07 -10.31
C THR A 560 4.85 18.22 -9.04
N PRO A 561 4.81 18.81 -7.82
CA PRO A 561 4.80 18.04 -6.58
C PRO A 561 3.54 17.18 -6.42
N TYR A 562 2.41 17.65 -6.94
CA TYR A 562 1.10 17.03 -6.88
C TYR A 562 0.42 17.08 -8.25
N ILE A 563 -0.48 16.12 -8.49
CA ILE A 563 -1.47 16.19 -9.58
C ILE A 563 -2.85 16.26 -8.93
N THR A 564 -3.50 17.41 -9.05
CA THR A 564 -4.83 17.69 -8.50
C THR A 564 -5.81 17.93 -9.66
N PRO A 565 -7.11 18.16 -9.40
CA PRO A 565 -8.03 18.55 -10.46
C PRO A 565 -7.55 19.78 -11.27
N LYS A 566 -6.77 20.70 -10.68
CA LYS A 566 -6.28 21.91 -11.35
C LYS A 566 -5.31 21.64 -12.50
N ASN A 567 -4.37 20.71 -12.36
CA ASN A 567 -3.34 20.38 -13.36
C ASN A 567 -3.47 18.92 -13.86
N LEU A 568 -4.67 18.36 -13.83
CA LEU A 568 -4.97 16.96 -14.12
C LEU A 568 -4.41 16.46 -15.46
N GLU A 569 -4.26 17.34 -16.45
CA GLU A 569 -3.67 17.06 -17.77
C GLU A 569 -2.24 16.49 -17.74
N VAL A 570 -1.49 16.72 -16.64
CA VAL A 570 -0.13 16.22 -16.46
C VAL A 570 -0.09 14.68 -16.52
N LEU A 571 -1.04 13.99 -15.88
CA LEU A 571 -1.01 12.52 -15.79
C LEU A 571 -1.26 11.83 -17.15
N PRO A 572 -2.32 12.16 -17.91
CA PRO A 572 -2.48 11.64 -19.27
C PRO A 572 -1.29 11.96 -20.18
N ALA A 573 -0.73 13.16 -20.09
CA ALA A 573 0.44 13.54 -20.87
C ALA A 573 1.68 12.70 -20.49
N TYR A 574 1.86 12.43 -19.19
CA TYR A 574 2.96 11.58 -18.69
C TYR A 574 2.83 10.14 -19.22
N LEU A 575 1.64 9.55 -19.15
CA LEU A 575 1.36 8.18 -19.61
C LEU A 575 1.47 7.99 -21.12
N LYS A 576 1.57 9.08 -21.90
CA LYS A 576 1.84 9.03 -23.36
C LYS A 576 3.30 8.75 -23.69
N GLN A 577 4.23 8.75 -22.74
CA GLN A 577 5.62 8.39 -23.03
C GLN A 577 5.74 6.92 -23.48
N GLU A 578 6.64 6.63 -24.41
CA GLU A 578 6.73 5.31 -25.07
C GLU A 578 6.91 4.17 -24.07
N HIS A 579 7.77 4.36 -23.07
CA HIS A 579 8.02 3.41 -21.99
C HIS A 579 6.87 3.34 -20.98
N LEU A 580 5.75 4.02 -21.16
CA LEU A 580 4.55 3.84 -20.31
C LEU A 580 3.37 3.28 -21.09
N ARG A 581 3.50 3.12 -22.41
CA ARG A 581 2.47 2.51 -23.25
C ARG A 581 2.45 0.99 -23.12
N PHE A 582 1.33 0.39 -23.52
CA PHE A 582 1.18 -1.04 -23.76
C PHE A 582 0.76 -1.24 -25.20
N GLN A 583 1.53 -2.02 -25.96
CA GLN A 583 1.24 -2.29 -27.38
C GLN A 583 0.97 -0.99 -28.19
N GLY A 584 1.75 0.06 -27.92
CA GLY A 584 1.63 1.36 -28.58
C GLY A 584 0.49 2.25 -28.09
N ARG A 585 -0.36 1.78 -27.16
CA ARG A 585 -1.51 2.53 -26.60
C ARG A 585 -1.23 3.05 -25.20
N VAL A 586 -1.83 4.19 -24.86
CA VAL A 586 -1.85 4.70 -23.48
C VAL A 586 -2.60 3.69 -22.61
N ARG A 587 -2.06 3.42 -21.42
CA ARG A 587 -2.67 2.50 -20.45
C ARG A 587 -3.94 3.11 -19.87
N GLY A 588 -4.87 2.26 -19.44
CA GLY A 588 -6.14 2.72 -18.88
C GLY A 588 -5.92 3.61 -17.65
N LEU A 589 -6.69 4.70 -17.58
CA LEU A 589 -6.63 5.66 -16.47
C LEU A 589 -8.03 5.82 -15.85
N LEU A 590 -8.15 5.44 -14.59
CA LEU A 590 -9.32 5.66 -13.75
C LEU A 590 -8.96 6.70 -12.71
N LEU A 591 -9.85 7.66 -12.47
CA LEU A 591 -9.81 8.46 -11.26
C LEU A 591 -10.73 7.76 -10.26
N SER A 592 -10.15 6.94 -9.39
CA SER A 592 -10.87 5.91 -8.63
C SER A 592 -11.40 6.35 -7.27
N GLU A 593 -10.90 7.47 -6.75
CA GLU A 593 -11.30 8.00 -5.46
C GLU A 593 -10.88 9.48 -5.36
N GLN A 594 -11.85 10.38 -5.44
CA GLN A 594 -11.60 11.81 -5.27
C GLN A 594 -12.92 12.53 -5.02
N GLY A 595 -12.85 13.66 -4.33
CA GLY A 595 -14.01 14.49 -4.06
C GLY A 595 -13.63 15.86 -3.54
N PHE A 596 -14.65 16.67 -3.30
CA PHE A 596 -14.51 18.02 -2.76
C PHE A 596 -15.14 18.04 -1.37
N ASN A 597 -14.40 18.49 -0.37
CA ASN A 597 -14.89 18.58 0.99
C ASN A 597 -15.92 19.71 1.12
N SER A 598 -17.00 19.47 1.86
CA SER A 598 -17.86 20.53 2.36
C SER A 598 -17.47 20.83 3.82
N PRO A 599 -16.68 21.87 4.13
CA PRO A 599 -16.17 22.10 5.48
C PRO A 599 -17.28 22.09 6.56
N THR A 600 -18.42 22.70 6.23
CA THR A 600 -19.67 22.62 6.98
C THR A 600 -20.82 22.17 6.07
N LEU A 601 -22.02 22.03 6.64
CA LEU A 601 -23.26 21.82 5.88
C LEU A 601 -23.94 23.15 5.46
N SER A 602 -23.28 24.29 5.65
CA SER A 602 -23.82 25.57 5.18
C SER A 602 -23.97 25.59 3.66
N GLU A 603 -24.94 26.35 3.16
CA GLU A 603 -25.17 26.47 1.71
C GLU A 603 -23.91 26.99 0.98
N ALA A 604 -23.16 27.92 1.59
CA ALA A 604 -21.93 28.45 1.02
C ALA A 604 -20.86 27.37 0.80
N ASP A 605 -20.63 26.49 1.78
CA ASP A 605 -19.68 25.39 1.66
C ASP A 605 -20.16 24.30 0.68
N GLN A 606 -21.47 24.02 0.66
CA GLN A 606 -22.04 23.11 -0.33
C GLN A 606 -21.90 23.65 -1.77
N ARG A 607 -22.02 24.97 -1.97
CA ARG A 607 -21.76 25.64 -3.26
C ARG A 607 -20.30 25.49 -3.69
N ARG A 608 -19.34 25.59 -2.76
CA ARG A 608 -17.91 25.35 -3.04
C ARG A 608 -17.63 23.90 -3.44
N GLN A 609 -18.20 22.94 -2.71
CA GLN A 609 -18.15 21.51 -3.08
C GLN A 609 -18.71 21.29 -4.50
N ALA A 610 -19.90 21.82 -4.77
CA ALA A 610 -20.55 21.72 -6.08
C ALA A 610 -19.74 22.37 -7.21
N ALA A 611 -19.14 23.54 -6.95
CA ALA A 611 -18.30 24.24 -7.91
C ALA A 611 -17.04 23.42 -8.27
N GLY A 612 -16.48 22.65 -7.32
CA GLY A 612 -15.42 21.68 -7.58
C GLY A 612 -15.84 20.58 -8.54
N LEU A 613 -17.05 20.02 -8.37
CA LEU A 613 -17.59 19.01 -9.29
C LEU A 613 -17.74 19.57 -10.71
N VAL A 614 -18.32 20.76 -10.86
CA VAL A 614 -18.44 21.41 -12.17
C VAL A 614 -17.06 21.64 -12.80
N TYR A 615 -16.10 22.11 -11.99
CA TYR A 615 -14.73 22.39 -12.45
C TYR A 615 -14.07 21.15 -13.06
N VAL A 616 -14.08 20.02 -12.34
CA VAL A 616 -13.41 18.80 -12.81
C VAL A 616 -14.11 18.21 -14.04
N PHE A 617 -15.44 18.18 -14.09
CA PHE A 617 -16.16 17.65 -15.26
C PHE A 617 -16.02 18.54 -16.49
N ARG A 618 -15.84 19.86 -16.34
CA ARG A 618 -15.45 20.73 -17.46
C ARG A 618 -14.09 20.36 -18.01
N LYS A 619 -13.10 20.06 -17.15
CA LYS A 619 -11.77 19.61 -17.59
C LYS A 619 -11.79 18.21 -18.23
N LEU A 620 -12.59 17.28 -17.71
CA LEU A 620 -12.67 15.91 -18.25
C LEU A 620 -13.13 15.88 -19.72
N LYS A 621 -13.89 16.88 -20.19
CA LYS A 621 -14.29 17.03 -21.60
C LYS A 621 -13.09 17.06 -22.57
N THR A 622 -11.91 17.49 -22.11
CA THR A 622 -10.69 17.59 -22.93
C THR A 622 -9.67 16.50 -22.63
N LEU A 623 -10.00 15.51 -21.79
CA LEU A 623 -9.09 14.44 -21.33
C LEU A 623 -9.68 13.05 -21.64
N PRO A 624 -9.76 12.66 -22.93
CA PRO A 624 -10.39 11.40 -23.34
C PRO A 624 -9.66 10.15 -22.83
N GLU A 625 -8.42 10.27 -22.35
CA GLU A 625 -7.67 9.18 -21.73
C GLU A 625 -8.23 8.81 -20.34
N VAL A 626 -8.96 9.71 -19.68
CA VAL A 626 -9.61 9.42 -18.40
C VAL A 626 -10.91 8.66 -18.67
N GLU A 627 -10.90 7.36 -18.37
CA GLU A 627 -12.03 6.48 -18.67
C GLU A 627 -13.16 6.59 -17.63
N ALA A 628 -12.84 6.97 -16.39
CA ALA A 628 -13.81 7.09 -15.31
C ALA A 628 -13.36 8.11 -14.24
N TYR A 629 -14.33 8.77 -13.63
CA TYR A 629 -14.23 9.61 -12.45
C TYR A 629 -15.20 9.07 -11.38
N HIS A 630 -14.66 8.39 -10.40
CA HIS A 630 -15.39 7.90 -9.23
C HIS A 630 -15.39 8.95 -8.13
N LEU A 631 -16.53 9.61 -7.93
CA LEU A 631 -16.70 10.51 -6.80
C LEU A 631 -16.66 9.71 -5.49
N HIS A 632 -15.69 10.00 -4.63
CA HIS A 632 -15.74 9.63 -3.22
C HIS A 632 -16.46 10.78 -2.53
N ARG A 633 -17.71 10.63 -2.07
CA ARG A 633 -18.48 9.37 -1.97
C ARG A 633 -19.99 9.57 -2.07
N TYR A 634 -20.75 8.48 -1.99
CA TYR A 634 -22.21 8.54 -1.91
C TYR A 634 -22.69 9.37 -0.71
N GLN A 635 -22.22 9.04 0.51
CA GLN A 635 -22.66 9.61 1.78
C GLN A 635 -21.49 10.13 2.62
N ASP A 636 -21.67 11.30 3.26
CA ASP A 636 -20.72 11.87 4.21
C ASP A 636 -20.42 10.90 5.36
N MET A 637 -19.13 10.74 5.70
CA MET A 637 -18.67 9.88 6.79
C MET A 637 -17.58 10.58 7.62
N PRO A 638 -17.85 11.76 8.19
CA PRO A 638 -16.82 12.57 8.85
C PRO A 638 -16.10 11.84 9.99
N ALA A 639 -16.79 10.96 10.73
CA ALA A 639 -16.16 10.15 11.78
C ALA A 639 -15.15 9.12 11.23
N GLY A 640 -15.39 8.58 10.04
CA GLY A 640 -14.53 7.60 9.38
C GLY A 640 -13.47 8.20 8.45
N GLU A 641 -13.62 9.47 8.09
CA GLU A 641 -12.83 10.17 7.06
C GLU A 641 -12.07 11.38 7.62
N GLY A 642 -11.71 11.35 8.92
CA GLY A 642 -10.91 12.42 9.53
C GLY A 642 -11.57 13.80 9.54
N GLY A 643 -12.90 13.84 9.58
CA GLY A 643 -13.73 15.05 9.57
C GLY A 643 -14.19 15.50 8.18
N LEU A 644 -13.81 14.81 7.10
CA LEU A 644 -14.18 15.19 5.74
C LEU A 644 -15.64 14.85 5.40
N ARG A 645 -16.28 15.74 4.65
CA ARG A 645 -17.65 15.62 4.13
C ARG A 645 -17.65 15.66 2.60
N LEU A 646 -17.30 14.51 2.00
CA LEU A 646 -17.12 14.32 0.56
C LEU A 646 -18.37 13.77 -0.17
N GLY A 647 -19.42 13.44 0.59
CA GLY A 647 -20.68 12.87 0.17
C GLY A 647 -21.53 13.77 -0.74
N LEU A 648 -22.32 13.14 -1.59
CA LEU A 648 -23.47 13.74 -2.28
C LEU A 648 -24.67 13.91 -1.36
N ILE A 649 -24.79 13.03 -0.36
CA ILE A 649 -25.74 13.15 0.74
C ILE A 649 -24.98 13.33 2.06
N ASP A 650 -25.58 14.02 3.02
CA ASP A 650 -24.99 14.29 4.33
C ASP A 650 -24.98 13.04 5.24
N GLU A 651 -24.40 13.17 6.44
CA GLU A 651 -24.29 12.09 7.41
C GLU A 651 -25.66 11.52 7.87
N ASN A 652 -26.75 12.24 7.63
CA ASN A 652 -28.13 11.86 7.96
C ASN A 652 -28.93 11.37 6.74
N GLY A 653 -28.32 11.32 5.55
CA GLY A 653 -28.95 10.87 4.31
C GLY A 653 -29.73 11.96 3.57
N VAL A 654 -29.54 13.24 3.93
CA VAL A 654 -30.17 14.37 3.24
C VAL A 654 -29.35 14.75 2.02
N HIS A 655 -30.01 15.00 0.88
CA HIS A 655 -29.33 15.45 -0.33
C HIS A 655 -28.66 16.81 -0.12
N LYS A 656 -27.37 16.89 -0.45
CA LYS A 656 -26.64 18.15 -0.54
C LYS A 656 -26.83 18.76 -1.93
N LEU A 657 -26.50 20.04 -2.11
CA LEU A 657 -26.49 20.68 -3.43
C LEU A 657 -25.67 19.90 -4.47
N ALA A 658 -24.60 19.25 -4.02
CA ALA A 658 -23.77 18.38 -4.84
C ALA A 658 -24.55 17.22 -5.50
N TRP A 659 -25.61 16.70 -4.86
CA TRP A 659 -26.47 15.66 -5.44
C TRP A 659 -27.12 16.13 -6.74
N ASP A 660 -27.81 17.28 -6.70
CA ASP A 660 -28.48 17.82 -7.88
C ASP A 660 -27.47 18.18 -8.97
N VAL A 661 -26.35 18.79 -8.61
CA VAL A 661 -25.27 19.12 -9.56
C VAL A 661 -24.76 17.85 -10.23
N TYR A 662 -24.46 16.82 -9.44
CA TYR A 662 -23.93 15.57 -9.96
C TYR A 662 -24.93 14.83 -10.84
N ARG A 663 -26.23 14.88 -10.52
CA ARG A 663 -27.31 14.36 -11.37
C ARG A 663 -27.32 15.06 -12.74
N GLU A 664 -27.25 16.38 -12.76
CA GLU A 664 -27.42 17.19 -13.98
C GLU A 664 -26.15 17.30 -14.84
N ILE A 665 -24.94 17.10 -14.30
CA ILE A 665 -23.69 17.15 -15.08
C ILE A 665 -23.76 16.22 -16.30
N GLY A 666 -23.51 16.75 -17.50
CA GLY A 666 -23.54 16.02 -18.76
C GLY A 666 -24.94 15.74 -19.31
N ALA A 667 -26.02 16.22 -18.67
CA ALA A 667 -27.39 15.99 -19.12
C ALA A 667 -27.85 17.00 -20.20
N GLY A 668 -27.16 18.12 -20.38
CA GLY A 668 -27.54 19.21 -21.29
C GLY A 668 -28.75 20.03 -20.81
N SER A 669 -29.13 19.90 -19.54
CA SER A 669 -30.36 20.46 -18.99
C SER A 669 -30.26 21.98 -18.74
N ALA A 670 -31.40 22.64 -18.50
CA ALA A 670 -31.40 24.04 -18.07
C ALA A 670 -30.73 24.21 -16.69
N ARG A 671 -30.94 23.25 -15.78
CA ARG A 671 -30.32 23.24 -14.46
C ARG A 671 -28.81 23.08 -14.52
N GLU A 672 -28.28 22.29 -15.46
CA GLU A 672 -26.83 22.18 -15.64
C GLU A 672 -26.20 23.56 -15.91
N ARG A 673 -26.83 24.39 -16.76
CA ARG A 673 -26.37 25.76 -17.03
C ARG A 673 -26.46 26.69 -15.81
N GLU A 674 -27.48 26.52 -14.98
CA GLU A 674 -27.60 27.26 -13.71
C GLU A 674 -26.48 26.89 -12.73
N PHE A 675 -26.15 25.60 -12.61
CA PHE A 675 -25.04 25.14 -11.78
C PHE A 675 -23.67 25.58 -12.31
N GLU A 676 -23.52 25.64 -13.63
CA GLU A 676 -22.35 26.19 -14.28
C GLU A 676 -22.15 27.68 -13.96
N ALA A 677 -23.21 28.50 -14.06
CA ALA A 677 -23.15 29.91 -13.69
C ALA A 677 -22.90 30.11 -12.18
N MET A 678 -23.46 29.25 -11.34
CA MET A 678 -23.19 29.24 -9.89
C MET A 678 -21.71 28.98 -9.62
N ALA A 679 -21.12 27.98 -10.27
CA ALA A 679 -19.72 27.64 -10.10
C ALA A 679 -18.79 28.77 -10.55
N GLU A 680 -19.08 29.42 -11.67
CA GLU A 680 -18.33 30.59 -12.15
C GLU A 680 -18.31 31.75 -11.16
N LYS A 681 -19.45 32.01 -10.49
CA LYS A 681 -19.52 32.99 -9.41
C LYS A 681 -18.61 32.58 -8.25
N VAL A 682 -18.70 31.33 -7.78
CA VAL A 682 -17.88 30.82 -6.66
C VAL A 682 -16.38 30.91 -6.99
N TRP A 683 -15.97 30.63 -8.22
CA TRP A 683 -14.56 30.71 -8.61
C TRP A 683 -14.03 32.14 -8.65
N SER A 684 -14.90 33.12 -8.92
CA SER A 684 -14.55 34.55 -8.96
C SER A 684 -14.42 35.19 -7.58
N GLU A 685 -14.95 34.55 -6.54
CA GLU A 685 -14.87 35.05 -5.17
C GLU A 685 -13.42 34.93 -4.65
N PRO A 686 -12.91 35.93 -3.90
CA PRO A 686 -11.52 36.00 -3.41
C PRO A 686 -11.03 34.75 -2.69
#